data_AF-A0AAV9MZ70-F1
#
_entry.id   AF-A0AAV9MZ70-F1
#
_cell.length_a   1.000
_cell.length_b   1.000
_cell.length_c   1.000
_cell.angle_alpha   90.00
_cell.angle_beta   90.00
_cell.angle_gamma   90.00
#
_symmetry.space_group_name_H-M   'P 1'
#
loop_
_entity.id
_entity.type
_entity.pdbx_description
1 polymer ?
#
loop_
_entity_poly.entity_id
_entity_poly.type
_entity_poly.pdbx_seq_one_letter_code
_entity_poly.pdbx_strand_id
1 'polypeptide(L)'
;MDKHFPAPALLALIVLTVSVVIYHVFEYTRHSFRAKALGCGSPNRYHNKLPFGVDYLRGVMQADRENRAPQYLLQHFNKAKYGTFIQQCAGRDSIITTDPKNIQAILALQFKDFCLGELRRRNFYPMLGNGIFTTDGAMWEHSRAILRPQFGRGQVSDLELEERHVQEMFNQLQVDSSGWTKSIDLAPIFFRLTMDTATEFLFGESVNSQRAHNPNHSTDLPARDLRWSKVGASFDRGTAMLGLRARMENFYWLLNPKSFREDIREINKFADFCIDQAIKRKQGGIKSQQHYVFLDQLLESVSDPIEIRSQLLNIFLAGRDTTAGLLGWTFWCLARNPELYAKLRVSVIESFGASDKEDTITFAGLKSCNYLQHVMNEVLRLYPSVPFNSRQATRDTTIPRGGGPDESAPLYIKKNQSISYSVFVMHRRKDLWGLDADEFNPDRWIGRKAGWEYLPFNGGPRICLGQQFALTEAGYVIARLVQRFEKIANTDPTDEPLHQYTVTSAPKNTFVRLAYSNGPQRGYKTTGLPRGRKTDGFTKAHRPVTGRQLKAPTPSLSPDQLVGRVLRTALPKLKTRLETRKATADSEETSLFALDPSGRGWDTFEERITKIITEPEDVITSKDSRLLSKIGRAARNSGWSEELVYVLHHAMIDHVLDNGSYKVAGEVGKPVPTDLRYPTEWYAGARQMQREVHLHVGPTNSGKTYNALKRLEEKGSGFYAGPLRLLAHEVYSRFKAKGVPCDLVTGDDVRFDENEDVAIAASTVEMVNTARAVDVAVIDEIQMIESEDRGWAWTRAFLGANAAEVHLCGEPRVIPLIRELTASMGDTLHVHQYKRLNGLKVMSKSLRGDFKSLKKGDCVVAFSIVTIHALKKQIEVDTGRRCAIVYGGLPPETRAQQAAFFNDPDNDYDYLVASDAIGMGLNLSVKRIIFHSVTKFNGSYMEQLRIPQIKQIAGRAGRYRSAHQAMKRGDKETDESASIGLVTTFNESDLRVIQEAMDEEAPPVKKAGILPPGDYLEEVAARMPKGVPFEYLLKYVCSAAEMHPRFSVCNITEQTGLSRVVDDVDGLTIAERLVFSAAPAARNSERLLIVLKALAMAVGKRLELTVVDVPEIQLEVLELPISGDREYLQKLEDLHKSLILFLWLSYRFGGILKDRDMATYAKEMTEEKINTCLLEFSANPLLREKALRKRTSFKSITIEGLEGTDDLNLSQLDVSALPVDWSKTSEANVEIEGTVVDRRVASAI
;
A
#
# COMPACT_ATOMS: atom_id res chain seq x y z
N MET A 1 -7.86 -60.18 61.73
CA MET A 1 -6.95 -59.43 60.85
C MET A 1 -7.63 -58.13 60.50
N ASP A 2 -7.51 -57.15 61.39
CA ASP A 2 -7.97 -55.78 61.18
C ASP A 2 -7.11 -55.09 60.13
N LYS A 3 -7.75 -54.60 59.06
CA LYS A 3 -7.23 -53.49 58.26
C LYS A 3 -8.36 -52.49 58.12
N HIS A 4 -8.57 -51.72 59.19
CA HIS A 4 -9.29 -50.47 59.12
C HIS A 4 -8.64 -49.59 58.05
N PHE A 5 -9.35 -49.33 56.95
CA PHE A 5 -9.09 -48.15 56.15
C PHE A 5 -9.14 -46.94 57.10
N PRO A 6 -8.08 -46.12 57.19
CA PRO A 6 -8.07 -45.04 58.16
C PRO A 6 -9.21 -44.08 57.83
N ALA A 7 -10.18 -43.96 58.74
CA ALA A 7 -11.30 -43.01 58.67
C ALA A 7 -10.92 -41.60 58.16
N PRO A 8 -9.75 -41.01 58.52
CA PRO A 8 -9.32 -39.73 57.96
C PRO A 8 -9.01 -39.76 56.46
N ALA A 9 -8.56 -40.88 55.88
CA ALA A 9 -8.30 -41.00 54.44
C ALA A 9 -9.60 -41.09 53.63
N LEU A 10 -10.63 -41.76 54.15
CA LEU A 10 -11.95 -41.80 53.53
C LEU A 10 -12.63 -40.42 53.59
N LEU A 11 -12.53 -39.74 54.73
CA LEU A 11 -13.03 -38.37 54.89
C LEU A 11 -12.31 -37.39 53.94
N ALA A 12 -10.98 -37.49 53.83
CA ALA A 12 -10.21 -36.67 52.89
C ALA A 12 -10.60 -36.94 51.42
N LEU A 13 -10.86 -38.20 51.05
CA LEU A 13 -11.33 -38.56 49.71
C LEU A 13 -12.73 -38.00 49.43
N ILE A 14 -13.65 -38.06 50.40
CA ILE A 14 -14.99 -37.48 50.28
C ILE A 14 -14.91 -35.96 50.15
N VAL A 15 -14.16 -35.28 51.01
CA VAL A 15 -13.96 -33.82 50.95
C VAL A 15 -13.34 -33.43 49.62
N LEU A 16 -12.34 -34.16 49.14
CA LEU A 16 -11.72 -33.92 47.83
C LEU A 16 -12.74 -34.12 46.70
N THR A 17 -13.53 -35.19 46.73
CA THR A 17 -14.54 -35.48 45.71
C THR A 17 -15.63 -34.41 45.68
N VAL A 18 -16.15 -34.02 46.85
CA VAL A 18 -17.15 -32.95 46.98
C VAL A 18 -16.57 -31.61 46.52
N SER A 19 -15.33 -31.29 46.89
CA SER A 19 -14.65 -30.06 46.47
C SER A 19 -14.46 -30.02 44.95
N VAL A 20 -14.10 -31.15 44.33
CA VAL A 20 -13.97 -31.28 42.86
C VAL A 20 -15.33 -31.12 42.18
N VAL A 21 -16.40 -31.72 42.72
CA VAL A 21 -17.77 -31.57 42.19
C VAL A 21 -18.24 -30.12 42.30
N ILE A 22 -18.08 -29.48 43.47
CA ILE A 22 -18.43 -28.07 43.68
C ILE A 22 -17.64 -27.18 42.72
N TYR A 23 -16.34 -27.40 42.58
CA TYR A 23 -15.50 -26.66 41.64
C TYR A 23 -16.00 -26.80 40.19
N HIS A 24 -16.34 -28.01 39.74
CA HIS A 24 -16.86 -28.23 38.39
C HIS A 24 -18.25 -27.62 38.17
N VAL A 25 -19.14 -27.69 39.17
CA VAL A 25 -20.46 -27.05 39.11
C VAL A 25 -20.31 -25.53 39.08
N PHE A 26 -19.44 -24.96 39.90
CA PHE A 26 -19.13 -23.53 39.90
C PHE A 26 -18.55 -23.08 38.56
N GLU A 27 -17.54 -23.77 38.03
CA GLU A 27 -16.93 -23.47 36.73
C GLU A 27 -17.95 -23.58 35.58
N TYR A 28 -18.77 -24.62 35.58
CA TYR A 28 -19.84 -24.80 34.59
C TYR A 28 -20.83 -23.64 34.64
N THR A 29 -21.30 -23.29 35.84
CA THR A 29 -22.25 -22.21 36.07
C THR A 29 -21.67 -20.87 35.64
N ARG A 30 -20.43 -20.57 36.04
CA ARG A 30 -19.68 -19.36 35.67
C ARG A 30 -19.57 -19.21 34.16
N HIS A 31 -19.18 -20.27 33.45
CA HIS A 31 -19.06 -20.23 31.99
C HIS A 31 -20.42 -20.15 31.28
N SER A 32 -21.45 -20.80 31.82
CA SER A 32 -22.81 -20.69 31.28
C SER A 32 -23.36 -19.27 31.39
N PHE A 33 -23.17 -18.62 32.54
CA PHE A 33 -23.53 -17.21 32.72
C PHE A 33 -22.77 -16.29 31.75
N ARG A 34 -21.45 -16.47 31.60
CA ARG A 34 -20.65 -15.69 30.64
C ARG A 34 -21.08 -15.91 29.19
N ALA A 35 -21.33 -17.16 28.80
CA ALA A 35 -21.82 -17.47 27.46
C ALA A 35 -23.16 -16.77 27.18
N LYS A 36 -24.10 -16.81 28.15
CA LYS A 36 -25.39 -16.13 28.03
C LYS A 36 -25.25 -14.60 27.95
N ALA A 37 -24.36 -14.02 28.76
CA ALA A 37 -24.09 -12.58 28.74
C ALA A 37 -23.50 -12.10 27.40
N LEU A 38 -22.73 -12.97 26.73
CA LEU A 38 -22.14 -12.70 25.41
C LEU A 38 -23.05 -13.10 24.24
N GLY A 39 -24.34 -13.36 24.49
CA GLY A 39 -25.30 -13.75 23.46
C GLY A 39 -24.97 -15.08 22.75
N CYS A 40 -24.17 -15.95 23.37
CA CYS A 40 -23.73 -17.19 22.75
C CYS A 40 -24.84 -18.24 22.74
N GLY A 41 -24.98 -18.94 21.61
CA GLY A 41 -25.85 -20.10 21.49
C GLY A 41 -25.24 -21.36 22.10
N SER A 42 -26.08 -22.38 22.32
CA SER A 42 -25.61 -23.69 22.77
C SER A 42 -24.73 -24.36 21.70
N PRO A 43 -23.59 -24.98 22.07
CA PRO A 43 -22.71 -25.64 21.11
C PRO A 43 -23.33 -26.94 20.57
N ASN A 44 -23.18 -27.17 19.26
CA ASN A 44 -23.38 -28.50 18.69
C ASN A 44 -22.26 -29.44 19.17
N ARG A 45 -22.64 -30.66 19.57
CA ARG A 45 -21.70 -31.68 20.08
C ARG A 45 -21.76 -32.95 19.25
N TYR A 46 -20.60 -33.37 18.76
CA TYR A 46 -20.44 -34.70 18.18
C TYR A 46 -20.23 -35.72 19.30
N HIS A 47 -21.10 -36.73 19.36
CA HIS A 47 -21.07 -37.74 20.40
C HIS A 47 -20.20 -38.93 19.98
N ASN A 48 -19.07 -39.09 20.65
CA ASN A 48 -18.18 -40.24 20.49
C ASN A 48 -18.84 -41.53 20.98
N LYS A 49 -18.56 -42.66 20.30
CA LYS A 49 -19.08 -43.98 20.69
C LYS A 49 -18.37 -44.57 21.91
N LEU A 50 -17.12 -44.20 22.13
CA LEU A 50 -16.28 -44.69 23.23
C LEU A 50 -15.86 -43.52 24.14
N PRO A 51 -15.66 -43.77 25.45
CA PRO A 51 -15.16 -42.77 26.39
C PRO A 51 -13.85 -42.12 25.91
N PHE A 52 -13.62 -40.86 26.30
CA PHE A 52 -12.43 -40.09 25.98
C PHE A 52 -12.18 -39.83 24.48
N GLY A 53 -13.15 -40.15 23.60
CA GLY A 53 -13.01 -39.99 22.16
C GLY A 53 -12.04 -40.99 21.51
N VAL A 54 -11.86 -42.17 22.12
CA VAL A 54 -10.93 -43.20 21.63
C VAL A 54 -11.33 -43.74 20.26
N ASP A 55 -12.62 -43.78 19.95
CA ASP A 55 -13.14 -44.19 18.64
C ASP A 55 -12.69 -43.25 17.52
N TYR A 56 -12.76 -41.94 17.74
CA TYR A 56 -12.26 -40.94 16.80
C TYR A 56 -10.74 -41.04 16.64
N LEU A 57 -10.00 -41.13 17.75
CA LEU A 57 -8.54 -41.28 17.70
C LEU A 57 -8.12 -42.54 16.93
N ARG A 58 -8.79 -43.68 17.17
CA ARG A 58 -8.55 -44.92 16.42
C ARG A 58 -8.85 -44.76 14.93
N GLY A 59 -9.95 -44.08 14.60
CA GLY A 59 -10.33 -43.79 13.21
C GLY A 59 -9.29 -42.92 12.48
N VAL A 60 -8.84 -41.84 13.11
CA VAL A 60 -7.78 -40.97 12.56
C VAL A 60 -6.46 -41.76 12.39
N MET A 61 -6.07 -42.57 13.38
CA MET A 61 -4.86 -43.40 13.30
C MET A 61 -4.93 -44.45 12.19
N GLN A 62 -6.10 -45.06 11.98
CA GLN A 62 -6.31 -46.01 10.90
C GLN A 62 -6.25 -45.31 9.54
N ALA A 63 -6.96 -44.19 9.38
CA ALA A 63 -6.96 -43.41 8.15
C ALA A 63 -5.55 -42.89 7.81
N ASP A 64 -4.73 -42.54 8.81
CA ASP A 64 -3.34 -42.16 8.58
C ASP A 64 -2.48 -43.30 8.03
N ARG A 65 -2.65 -44.53 8.57
CA ARG A 65 -1.98 -45.74 8.05
C ARG A 65 -2.40 -46.09 6.63
N GLU A 66 -3.65 -45.78 6.28
CA GLU A 66 -4.22 -46.00 4.96
C GLU A 66 -3.96 -44.82 3.99
N ASN A 67 -3.22 -43.78 4.42
CA ASN A 67 -2.98 -42.56 3.64
C ASN A 67 -4.27 -41.80 3.24
N ARG A 68 -5.28 -41.78 4.12
CA ARG A 68 -6.61 -41.16 3.89
C ARG A 68 -7.05 -40.20 5.01
N ALA A 69 -6.12 -39.71 5.83
CA ALA A 69 -6.47 -38.89 6.99
C ALA A 69 -7.26 -37.60 6.64
N PRO A 70 -6.93 -36.82 5.59
CA PRO A 70 -7.77 -35.70 5.16
C PRO A 70 -9.17 -36.12 4.69
N GLN A 71 -9.30 -37.24 3.98
CA GLN A 71 -10.59 -37.82 3.58
C GLN A 71 -11.44 -38.22 4.79
N TYR A 72 -10.81 -38.81 5.81
CA TYR A 72 -11.50 -39.16 7.05
C TYR A 72 -12.08 -37.92 7.73
N LEU A 73 -11.34 -36.79 7.76
CA LEU A 73 -11.87 -35.53 8.29
C LEU A 73 -13.09 -35.05 7.51
N LEU A 74 -13.06 -35.11 6.17
CA LEU A 74 -14.21 -34.77 5.32
C LEU A 74 -15.44 -35.64 5.63
N GLN A 75 -15.25 -36.97 5.69
CA GLN A 75 -16.31 -37.90 6.07
C GLN A 75 -16.84 -37.63 7.48
N HIS A 76 -15.97 -37.24 8.40
CA HIS A 76 -16.33 -36.93 9.77
C HIS A 76 -17.20 -35.68 9.87
N PHE A 77 -16.86 -34.60 9.15
CA PHE A 77 -17.72 -33.42 9.03
C PHE A 77 -19.08 -33.74 8.38
N ASN A 78 -19.08 -34.55 7.31
CA ASN A 78 -20.32 -34.99 6.67
C ASN A 78 -21.22 -35.79 7.61
N LYS A 79 -20.65 -36.60 8.51
CA LYS A 79 -21.39 -37.33 9.55
C LYS A 79 -21.89 -36.40 10.67
N ALA A 80 -21.09 -35.41 11.03
CA ALA A 80 -21.46 -34.43 12.06
C ALA A 80 -22.65 -33.57 11.63
N LYS A 81 -22.78 -33.25 10.32
CA LYS A 81 -23.82 -32.38 9.74
C LYS A 81 -23.79 -30.92 10.22
N TYR A 82 -22.70 -30.49 10.84
CA TYR A 82 -22.50 -29.13 11.35
C TYR A 82 -21.21 -28.55 10.78
N GLY A 83 -21.22 -27.25 10.47
CA GLY A 83 -20.02 -26.50 10.08
C GLY A 83 -19.07 -26.24 11.25
N THR A 84 -19.59 -26.14 12.47
CA THR A 84 -18.84 -25.96 13.72
C THR A 84 -19.42 -26.81 14.86
N PHE A 85 -18.58 -27.60 15.54
CA PHE A 85 -19.03 -28.43 16.66
C PHE A 85 -17.90 -28.74 17.65
N ILE A 86 -18.28 -29.14 18.87
CA ILE A 86 -17.38 -29.67 19.89
C ILE A 86 -17.32 -31.19 19.77
N GLN A 87 -16.12 -31.75 19.85
CA GLN A 87 -15.91 -33.18 19.96
C GLN A 87 -14.86 -33.50 21.02
N GLN A 88 -14.90 -34.72 21.55
CA GLN A 88 -13.86 -35.20 22.45
C GLN A 88 -12.77 -35.94 21.66
N CYS A 89 -11.51 -35.61 21.92
CA CYS A 89 -10.35 -36.33 21.38
C CYS A 89 -9.30 -36.47 22.49
N ALA A 90 -8.82 -37.69 22.73
CA ALA A 90 -7.81 -37.98 23.76
C ALA A 90 -8.14 -37.36 25.15
N GLY A 91 -9.42 -37.43 25.54
CA GLY A 91 -9.92 -36.89 26.81
C GLY A 91 -10.07 -35.37 26.89
N ARG A 92 -9.96 -34.65 25.77
CA ARG A 92 -10.12 -33.19 25.68
C ARG A 92 -11.28 -32.80 24.78
N ASP A 93 -12.07 -31.82 25.23
CA ASP A 93 -13.06 -31.16 24.37
C ASP A 93 -12.33 -30.16 23.44
N SER A 94 -12.48 -30.36 22.14
CA SER A 94 -11.92 -29.52 21.09
C SER A 94 -13.04 -28.99 20.21
N ILE A 95 -13.02 -27.69 19.90
CA ILE A 95 -13.93 -27.08 18.93
C ILE A 95 -13.32 -27.28 17.55
N ILE A 96 -14.11 -27.70 16.56
CA ILE A 96 -13.66 -27.79 15.17
C ILE A 96 -14.62 -27.02 14.27
N THR A 97 -14.09 -26.20 13.36
CA THR A 97 -14.86 -25.36 12.45
C THR A 97 -14.40 -25.48 11.00
N THR A 98 -15.33 -25.29 10.06
CA THR A 98 -15.09 -25.09 8.63
C THR A 98 -15.75 -23.80 8.11
N ASP A 99 -16.22 -22.94 9.02
CA ASP A 99 -16.86 -21.68 8.68
C ASP A 99 -15.82 -20.58 8.43
N PRO A 100 -15.79 -19.96 7.24
CA PRO A 100 -14.84 -18.90 6.91
C PRO A 100 -14.85 -17.72 7.89
N LYS A 101 -16.02 -17.34 8.45
CA LYS A 101 -16.12 -16.24 9.42
C LYS A 101 -15.48 -16.59 10.75
N ASN A 102 -15.64 -17.84 11.19
CA ASN A 102 -14.94 -18.34 12.38
C ASN A 102 -13.42 -18.35 12.16
N ILE A 103 -12.97 -18.80 11.00
CA ILE A 103 -11.54 -18.83 10.68
C ILE A 103 -10.96 -17.41 10.56
N GLN A 104 -11.68 -16.48 9.93
CA GLN A 104 -11.33 -15.06 9.89
C GLN A 104 -11.22 -14.45 11.30
N ALA A 105 -12.17 -14.76 12.18
CA ALA A 105 -12.14 -14.28 13.55
C ALA A 105 -10.90 -14.79 14.29
N ILE A 106 -10.62 -16.10 14.21
CA ILE A 106 -9.49 -16.76 14.87
C ILE A 106 -8.14 -16.24 14.36
N LEU A 107 -8.03 -15.98 13.06
CA LEU A 107 -6.75 -15.67 12.41
C LEU A 107 -6.46 -14.19 12.24
N ALA A 108 -7.49 -13.34 12.20
CA ALA A 108 -7.34 -11.90 11.97
C ALA A 108 -8.08 -11.05 13.00
N LEU A 109 -9.41 -11.12 13.06
CA LEU A 109 -10.20 -10.13 13.81
C LEU A 109 -9.97 -10.20 15.33
N GLN A 110 -9.81 -11.41 15.87
CA GLN A 110 -9.57 -11.68 17.30
C GLN A 110 -8.18 -12.29 17.50
N PHE A 111 -7.20 -11.93 16.68
CA PHE A 111 -5.87 -12.58 16.67
C PHE A 111 -5.20 -12.67 18.05
N LYS A 112 -5.36 -11.64 18.92
CA LYS A 112 -4.77 -11.62 20.27
C LYS A 112 -5.40 -12.64 21.24
N ASP A 113 -6.60 -13.12 20.92
CA ASP A 113 -7.34 -14.08 21.75
C ASP A 113 -6.93 -15.52 21.46
N PHE A 114 -6.16 -15.75 20.40
CA PHE A 114 -5.80 -17.07 19.93
C PHE A 114 -4.28 -17.22 19.73
N CYS A 115 -3.69 -18.23 20.35
CA CYS A 115 -2.28 -18.58 20.22
C CYS A 115 -2.10 -19.97 19.59
N LEU A 116 -0.86 -20.38 19.29
CA LEU A 116 -0.57 -21.75 18.86
C LEU A 116 -0.76 -22.76 20.00
N GLY A 117 -0.45 -22.35 21.22
CA GLY A 117 -0.67 -23.11 22.44
C GLY A 117 0.45 -24.11 22.77
N GLU A 118 0.51 -24.48 24.04
CA GLU A 118 1.62 -25.26 24.62
C GLU A 118 1.75 -26.67 24.01
N LEU A 119 0.62 -27.29 23.65
CA LEU A 119 0.61 -28.63 23.06
C LEU A 119 1.39 -28.67 21.74
N ARG A 120 1.15 -27.68 20.86
CA ARG A 120 1.88 -27.58 19.58
C ARG A 120 3.35 -27.33 19.82
N ARG A 121 3.65 -26.35 20.69
CA ARG A 121 5.02 -25.98 21.03
C ARG A 121 5.82 -27.20 21.49
N ARG A 122 5.33 -27.95 22.49
CA ARG A 122 6.03 -29.13 23.01
C ARG A 122 6.14 -30.27 22.00
N ASN A 123 5.16 -30.42 21.11
CA ASN A 123 5.25 -31.44 20.07
C ASN A 123 6.35 -31.12 19.05
N PHE A 124 6.41 -29.88 18.56
CA PHE A 124 7.28 -29.48 17.44
C PHE A 124 8.71 -29.10 17.90
N TYR A 125 8.87 -28.69 19.16
CA TYR A 125 10.14 -28.26 19.74
C TYR A 125 11.33 -29.22 19.53
N PRO A 126 11.20 -30.56 19.68
CA PRO A 126 12.34 -31.47 19.57
C PRO A 126 13.10 -31.40 18.24
N MET A 127 12.40 -31.11 17.14
CA MET A 127 12.99 -31.02 15.80
C MET A 127 13.16 -29.57 15.33
N LEU A 128 12.22 -28.67 15.65
CA LEU A 128 12.19 -27.30 15.11
C LEU A 128 12.67 -26.21 16.09
N GLY A 129 12.90 -26.55 17.36
CA GLY A 129 13.28 -25.58 18.38
C GLY A 129 12.25 -24.47 18.61
N ASN A 130 12.69 -23.31 19.06
CA ASN A 130 11.87 -22.10 19.17
C ASN A 130 12.02 -21.28 17.89
N GLY A 131 11.07 -21.41 16.96
CA GLY A 131 11.04 -20.67 15.71
C GLY A 131 9.64 -20.20 15.37
N ILE A 132 9.45 -19.71 14.14
CA ILE A 132 8.22 -19.06 13.70
C ILE A 132 6.95 -19.94 13.81
N PHE A 133 7.06 -21.28 13.78
CA PHE A 133 5.94 -22.21 13.93
C PHE A 133 5.72 -22.75 15.34
N THR A 134 6.59 -22.42 16.30
CA THR A 134 6.55 -22.97 17.67
C THR A 134 6.47 -21.90 18.76
N THR A 135 6.45 -20.63 18.38
CA THR A 135 6.43 -19.48 19.30
C THR A 135 5.17 -18.62 19.16
N ASP A 136 4.84 -17.89 20.22
CA ASP A 136 3.71 -16.97 20.36
C ASP A 136 4.17 -15.61 20.91
N GLY A 137 3.32 -14.59 20.76
CA GLY A 137 3.57 -13.24 21.28
C GLY A 137 4.88 -12.63 20.78
N ALA A 138 5.60 -11.95 21.67
CA ALA A 138 6.83 -11.23 21.36
C ALA A 138 7.92 -12.11 20.71
N MET A 139 8.04 -13.38 21.09
CA MET A 139 9.02 -14.29 20.48
C MET A 139 8.70 -14.60 19.01
N TRP A 140 7.41 -14.72 18.69
CA TRP A 140 6.97 -14.90 17.31
C TRP A 140 7.14 -13.61 16.50
N GLU A 141 6.79 -12.46 17.07
CA GLU A 141 6.99 -11.15 16.44
C GLU A 141 8.48 -10.93 16.12
N HIS A 142 9.37 -11.27 17.05
CA HIS A 142 10.82 -11.26 16.84
C HIS A 142 11.23 -12.18 15.69
N SER A 143 10.82 -13.46 15.74
CA SER A 143 11.08 -14.44 14.68
C SER A 143 10.60 -13.95 13.32
N ARG A 144 9.40 -13.35 13.25
CA ARG A 144 8.84 -12.83 12.00
C ARG A 144 9.59 -11.59 11.51
N ALA A 145 10.01 -10.70 12.40
CA ALA A 145 10.76 -9.50 12.06
C ALA A 145 12.15 -9.81 11.47
N ILE A 146 12.86 -10.84 11.98
CA ILE A 146 14.18 -11.24 11.46
C ILE A 146 14.08 -12.02 10.14
N LEU A 147 13.01 -12.80 9.95
CA LEU A 147 12.84 -13.64 8.75
C LEU A 147 12.22 -12.88 7.57
N ARG A 148 11.32 -11.92 7.83
CA ARG A 148 10.56 -11.25 6.77
C ARG A 148 11.40 -10.46 5.74
N PRO A 149 12.46 -9.73 6.12
CA PRO A 149 13.35 -9.08 5.15
C PRO A 149 14.01 -10.05 4.17
N GLN A 150 14.16 -11.32 4.58
CA GLN A 150 14.80 -12.40 3.83
C GLN A 150 13.88 -13.05 2.77
N PHE A 151 12.66 -12.52 2.59
CA PHE A 151 11.72 -12.89 1.52
C PHE A 151 11.38 -11.68 0.62
N GLY A 152 12.28 -10.69 0.54
CA GLY A 152 12.12 -9.55 -0.34
C GLY A 152 12.15 -9.92 -1.83
N ARG A 153 11.52 -9.11 -2.70
CA ARG A 153 11.33 -9.40 -4.13
C ARG A 153 12.61 -9.81 -4.88
N GLY A 154 13.77 -9.22 -4.55
CA GLY A 154 15.04 -9.53 -5.22
C GLY A 154 15.63 -10.91 -4.89
N GLN A 155 15.19 -11.54 -3.79
CA GLN A 155 15.67 -12.86 -3.36
C GLN A 155 14.72 -13.97 -3.83
N VAL A 156 13.45 -13.63 -4.01
CA VAL A 156 12.39 -14.52 -4.52
C VAL A 156 12.48 -14.74 -6.04
N SER A 157 13.31 -13.96 -6.75
CA SER A 157 13.43 -13.96 -8.22
C SER A 157 14.67 -14.67 -8.79
N ASP A 158 15.42 -15.45 -8.00
CA ASP A 158 16.59 -16.19 -8.50
C ASP A 158 16.17 -17.46 -9.26
N LEU A 159 15.74 -17.27 -10.51
CA LEU A 159 15.33 -18.36 -11.40
C LEU A 159 16.53 -19.17 -11.93
N GLU A 160 17.75 -18.63 -11.87
CA GLU A 160 18.97 -19.32 -12.30
C GLU A 160 19.32 -20.47 -11.34
N LEU A 161 19.15 -20.24 -10.02
CA LEU A 161 19.27 -21.30 -9.03
C LEU A 161 18.26 -22.43 -9.30
N GLU A 162 17.01 -22.07 -9.57
CA GLU A 162 15.96 -23.06 -9.84
C GLU A 162 16.25 -23.86 -11.12
N GLU A 163 16.66 -23.19 -12.20
CA GLU A 163 16.98 -23.84 -13.48
C GLU A 163 18.08 -24.90 -13.33
N ARG A 164 19.13 -24.63 -12.53
CA ARG A 164 20.20 -25.61 -12.28
C ARG A 164 19.66 -26.91 -11.67
N HIS A 165 18.76 -26.79 -10.70
CA HIS A 165 18.16 -27.96 -10.03
C HIS A 165 17.10 -28.65 -10.89
N VAL A 166 16.37 -27.91 -11.72
CA VAL A 166 15.44 -28.46 -12.73
C VAL A 166 16.19 -29.26 -13.80
N GLN A 167 17.37 -28.82 -14.24
CA GLN A 167 18.19 -29.61 -15.17
C GLN A 167 18.67 -30.93 -14.55
N GLU A 168 19.04 -30.92 -13.26
CA GLU A 168 19.37 -32.16 -12.55
C GLU A 168 18.15 -33.08 -12.37
N MET A 169 16.95 -32.51 -12.19
CA MET A 169 15.70 -33.27 -12.21
C MET A 169 15.48 -33.92 -13.58
N PHE A 170 15.67 -33.18 -14.67
CA PHE A 170 15.51 -33.70 -16.02
C PHE A 170 16.45 -34.86 -16.35
N ASN A 171 17.64 -34.93 -15.73
CA ASN A 171 18.55 -36.06 -15.88
C ASN A 171 17.94 -37.39 -15.38
N GLN A 172 16.95 -37.33 -14.47
CA GLN A 172 16.22 -38.51 -13.98
C GLN A 172 15.00 -38.86 -14.87
N LEU A 173 14.59 -37.96 -15.77
CA LEU A 173 13.40 -38.10 -16.63
C LEU A 173 13.79 -38.48 -18.06
N GLN A 174 14.53 -39.58 -18.20
CA GLN A 174 14.99 -40.08 -19.51
C GLN A 174 13.86 -40.75 -20.28
N VAL A 175 13.77 -40.44 -21.58
CA VAL A 175 12.85 -41.08 -22.51
C VAL A 175 13.50 -42.24 -23.23
N ASP A 176 12.74 -43.29 -23.49
CA ASP A 176 13.18 -44.45 -24.28
C ASP A 176 12.99 -44.21 -25.79
N SER A 177 13.25 -45.24 -26.60
CA SER A 177 13.10 -45.19 -28.06
C SER A 177 11.66 -44.92 -28.53
N SER A 178 10.65 -45.09 -27.66
CA SER A 178 9.26 -44.74 -27.95
C SER A 178 8.96 -43.25 -27.76
N GLY A 179 9.93 -42.46 -27.29
CA GLY A 179 9.75 -41.03 -26.99
C GLY A 179 9.04 -40.76 -25.67
N TRP A 180 8.77 -41.80 -24.87
CA TRP A 180 8.15 -41.72 -23.56
C TRP A 180 9.12 -42.11 -22.46
N THR A 181 8.91 -41.58 -21.26
CA THR A 181 9.55 -42.14 -20.07
C THR A 181 8.96 -43.51 -19.74
N LYS A 182 9.71 -44.32 -18.99
CA LYS A 182 9.11 -45.40 -18.20
C LYS A 182 8.09 -44.82 -17.20
N SER A 183 7.23 -45.68 -16.64
CA SER A 183 6.39 -45.25 -15.51
C SER A 183 7.29 -44.82 -14.36
N ILE A 184 7.11 -43.59 -13.89
CA ILE A 184 7.94 -42.94 -12.88
C ILE A 184 7.06 -42.28 -11.84
N ASP A 185 7.46 -42.35 -10.58
CA ASP A 185 6.81 -41.61 -9.49
C ASP A 185 7.46 -40.22 -9.36
N LEU A 186 6.69 -39.17 -9.68
CA LEU A 186 7.18 -37.79 -9.59
C LEU A 186 7.24 -37.26 -8.16
N ALA A 187 6.45 -37.79 -7.22
CA ALA A 187 6.42 -37.28 -5.85
C ALA A 187 7.81 -37.29 -5.17
N PRO A 188 8.56 -38.40 -5.13
CA PRO A 188 9.90 -38.42 -4.52
C PRO A 188 10.94 -37.59 -5.31
N ILE A 189 10.71 -37.35 -6.61
CA ILE A 189 11.58 -36.49 -7.42
C ILE A 189 11.40 -35.03 -6.97
N PHE A 190 10.17 -34.56 -6.80
CA PHE A 190 9.89 -33.20 -6.32
C PHE A 190 10.41 -32.96 -4.88
N PHE A 191 10.35 -33.97 -4.01
CA PHE A 191 10.94 -33.86 -2.67
C PHE A 191 12.47 -33.78 -2.66
N ARG A 192 13.15 -34.31 -3.68
CA ARG A 192 14.61 -34.15 -3.87
C ARG A 192 14.94 -32.82 -4.52
N LEU A 193 14.16 -32.38 -5.51
CA LEU A 193 14.29 -31.07 -6.13
C LEU A 193 14.21 -29.96 -5.08
N THR A 194 13.09 -29.90 -4.36
CA THR A 194 12.84 -28.86 -3.33
C THR A 194 13.76 -28.98 -2.11
N MET A 195 14.33 -30.16 -1.86
CA MET A 195 15.39 -30.34 -0.87
C MET A 195 16.68 -29.64 -1.31
N ASP A 196 17.07 -29.82 -2.56
CA ASP A 196 18.30 -29.25 -3.10
C ASP A 196 18.18 -27.72 -3.29
N THR A 197 17.03 -27.23 -3.79
CA THR A 197 16.75 -25.79 -3.93
C THR A 197 16.69 -25.11 -2.55
N ALA A 198 15.94 -25.67 -1.59
CA ALA A 198 15.82 -25.09 -0.26
C ALA A 198 17.14 -25.12 0.53
N THR A 199 17.94 -26.18 0.40
CA THR A 199 19.24 -26.23 1.09
C THR A 199 20.24 -25.25 0.51
N GLU A 200 20.27 -25.08 -0.81
CA GLU A 200 21.12 -24.09 -1.44
C GLU A 200 20.68 -22.65 -1.10
N PHE A 201 19.39 -22.36 -1.16
CA PHE A 201 18.84 -21.06 -0.78
C PHE A 201 19.13 -20.72 0.70
N LEU A 202 18.91 -21.69 1.61
CA LEU A 202 19.01 -21.45 3.05
C LEU A 202 20.44 -21.47 3.57
N PHE A 203 21.24 -22.45 3.16
CA PHE A 203 22.57 -22.72 3.72
C PHE A 203 23.72 -22.36 2.77
N GLY A 204 23.40 -22.03 1.51
CA GLY A 204 24.36 -21.66 0.46
C GLY A 204 24.98 -22.86 -0.27
N GLU A 205 24.63 -24.10 0.11
CA GLU A 205 25.09 -25.33 -0.54
C GLU A 205 23.94 -26.33 -0.63
N SER A 206 23.75 -26.92 -1.81
CA SER A 206 22.82 -28.04 -2.01
C SER A 206 23.36 -29.31 -1.35
N VAL A 207 22.46 -30.11 -0.77
CA VAL A 207 22.80 -31.48 -0.31
C VAL A 207 22.91 -32.48 -1.46
N ASN A 208 22.70 -32.06 -2.71
CA ASN A 208 22.80 -32.86 -3.93
C ASN A 208 22.01 -34.18 -3.86
N SER A 209 20.84 -34.14 -3.23
CA SER A 209 19.98 -35.31 -3.02
C SER A 209 19.50 -35.92 -4.34
N GLN A 210 19.35 -35.11 -5.40
CA GLN A 210 19.02 -35.60 -6.74
C GLN A 210 20.16 -36.45 -7.33
N ARG A 211 21.41 -35.97 -7.24
CA ARG A 211 22.60 -36.67 -7.74
C ARG A 211 22.91 -37.94 -6.97
N ALA A 212 22.81 -37.89 -5.64
CA ALA A 212 23.04 -39.03 -4.77
C ALA A 212 22.10 -40.20 -5.09
N HIS A 213 20.90 -39.92 -5.59
CA HIS A 213 19.92 -40.93 -6.00
C HIS A 213 20.12 -41.43 -7.44
N ASN A 214 20.80 -40.67 -8.31
CA ASN A 214 20.94 -41.00 -9.72
C ASN A 214 21.90 -42.19 -9.93
N PRO A 215 21.43 -43.35 -10.45
CA PRO A 215 22.26 -44.53 -10.64
C PRO A 215 23.44 -44.32 -11.62
N ASN A 216 23.32 -43.38 -12.55
CA ASN A 216 24.34 -43.09 -13.56
C ASN A 216 25.45 -42.15 -13.05
N HIS A 217 25.25 -41.51 -11.90
CA HIS A 217 26.20 -40.55 -11.32
C HIS A 217 26.62 -40.89 -9.88
N SER A 218 25.94 -41.79 -9.18
CA SER A 218 26.17 -42.08 -7.76
C SER A 218 27.55 -42.72 -7.46
N THR A 219 28.20 -43.35 -8.44
CA THR A 219 29.50 -44.02 -8.26
C THR A 219 30.71 -43.10 -8.37
N ASP A 220 30.57 -41.90 -8.94
CA ASP A 220 31.67 -40.94 -9.19
C ASP A 220 31.56 -39.64 -8.37
N LEU A 221 30.61 -39.55 -7.44
CA LEU A 221 30.45 -38.35 -6.61
C LEU A 221 31.58 -38.23 -5.57
N PRO A 222 32.21 -37.05 -5.41
CA PRO A 222 33.16 -36.78 -4.34
C PRO A 222 32.58 -37.15 -2.97
N ALA A 223 33.41 -37.64 -2.05
CA ALA A 223 32.99 -37.97 -0.67
C ALA A 223 32.32 -36.78 0.07
N ARG A 224 32.60 -35.55 -0.36
CA ARG A 224 31.94 -34.32 0.11
C ARG A 224 30.43 -34.31 -0.21
N ASP A 225 30.04 -34.76 -1.40
CA ASP A 225 28.66 -34.67 -1.90
C ASP A 225 27.78 -35.80 -1.35
N LEU A 226 28.39 -36.90 -0.88
CA LEU A 226 27.69 -38.01 -0.22
C LEU A 226 27.54 -37.81 1.31
N ARG A 227 28.22 -36.81 1.89
CA ARG A 227 28.31 -36.58 3.34
C ARG A 227 26.93 -36.45 4.00
N TRP A 228 25.98 -35.82 3.33
CA TRP A 228 24.65 -35.50 3.87
C TRP A 228 23.51 -36.29 3.22
N SER A 229 23.82 -37.38 2.52
CA SER A 229 22.85 -38.25 1.82
C SER A 229 21.72 -38.79 2.72
N LYS A 230 21.95 -38.89 4.03
CA LYS A 230 20.96 -39.36 5.02
C LYS A 230 19.98 -38.28 5.49
N VAL A 231 20.33 -36.99 5.35
CA VAL A 231 19.56 -35.88 5.94
C VAL A 231 18.13 -35.84 5.41
N GLY A 232 17.93 -36.04 4.10
CA GLY A 232 16.59 -36.07 3.51
C GLY A 232 15.69 -37.16 4.09
N ALA A 233 16.20 -38.40 4.17
CA ALA A 233 15.44 -39.52 4.72
C ALA A 233 15.17 -39.35 6.23
N SER A 234 16.10 -38.77 6.98
CA SER A 234 15.90 -38.42 8.39
C SER A 234 14.88 -37.31 8.57
N PHE A 235 14.86 -36.31 7.68
CA PHE A 235 13.87 -35.24 7.70
C PHE A 235 12.46 -35.79 7.45
N ASP A 236 12.27 -36.65 6.44
CA ASP A 236 10.98 -37.29 6.13
C ASP A 236 10.43 -38.12 7.30
N ARG A 237 11.29 -38.94 7.93
CA ARG A 237 10.89 -39.72 9.12
C ARG A 237 10.59 -38.81 10.32
N GLY A 238 11.37 -37.75 10.49
CA GLY A 238 11.18 -36.75 11.54
C GLY A 238 9.83 -36.04 11.43
N THR A 239 9.49 -35.52 10.25
CA THR A 239 8.22 -34.83 10.01
C THR A 239 7.02 -35.78 10.09
N ALA A 240 7.16 -37.02 9.61
CA ALA A 240 6.13 -38.05 9.78
C ALA A 240 5.85 -38.35 11.25
N MET A 241 6.89 -38.44 12.08
CA MET A 241 6.74 -38.64 13.52
C MET A 241 6.09 -37.42 14.21
N LEU A 242 6.45 -36.18 13.82
CA LEU A 242 5.78 -34.98 14.32
C LEU A 242 4.29 -34.96 13.99
N GLY A 243 3.91 -35.38 12.78
CA GLY A 243 2.52 -35.53 12.35
C GLY A 243 1.77 -36.56 13.19
N LEU A 244 2.35 -37.74 13.39
CA LEU A 244 1.76 -38.80 14.22
C LEU A 244 1.57 -38.33 15.67
N ARG A 245 2.58 -37.65 16.23
CA ARG A 245 2.50 -37.03 17.56
C ARG A 245 1.42 -35.97 17.65
N ALA A 246 1.24 -35.14 16.62
CA ALA A 246 0.20 -34.10 16.59
C ALA A 246 -1.20 -34.72 16.67
N ARG A 247 -1.43 -35.83 15.96
CA ARG A 247 -2.71 -36.56 15.99
C ARG A 247 -2.99 -37.27 17.31
N MET A 248 -1.95 -37.63 18.07
CA MET A 248 -2.09 -38.23 19.41
C MET A 248 -2.47 -37.22 20.50
N GLU A 249 -2.54 -35.92 20.18
CA GLU A 249 -2.89 -34.84 21.09
C GLU A 249 -2.21 -34.97 22.46
N ASN A 250 -2.95 -35.05 23.57
CA ASN A 250 -2.41 -35.12 24.93
C ASN A 250 -1.49 -36.33 25.17
N PHE A 251 -1.54 -37.35 24.31
CA PHE A 251 -0.72 -38.56 24.39
C PHE A 251 0.53 -38.51 23.50
N TYR A 252 0.85 -37.36 22.89
CA TYR A 252 2.01 -37.21 22.00
C TYR A 252 3.34 -37.67 22.63
N TRP A 253 3.48 -37.55 23.95
CA TRP A 253 4.68 -37.91 24.70
C TRP A 253 4.98 -39.42 24.71
N LEU A 254 3.99 -40.27 24.42
CA LEU A 254 4.20 -41.72 24.25
C LEU A 254 5.01 -42.06 22.99
N LEU A 255 5.09 -41.14 22.01
CA LEU A 255 5.72 -41.36 20.72
C LEU A 255 7.11 -40.71 20.66
N ASN A 256 8.06 -41.25 21.41
CA ASN A 256 9.47 -40.82 21.45
C ASN A 256 10.47 -41.98 21.18
N PRO A 257 10.37 -42.70 20.04
CA PRO A 257 11.25 -43.83 19.77
C PRO A 257 12.73 -43.40 19.62
N LYS A 258 13.66 -44.35 19.79
CA LYS A 258 15.10 -44.10 19.62
C LYS A 258 15.42 -43.56 18.21
N SER A 259 14.79 -44.11 17.18
CA SER A 259 14.93 -43.68 15.79
C SER A 259 14.60 -42.21 15.58
N PHE A 260 13.54 -41.68 16.21
CA PHE A 260 13.19 -40.27 16.11
C PHE A 260 14.27 -39.35 16.70
N ARG A 261 14.88 -39.74 17.83
CA ARG A 261 16.00 -38.99 18.43
C ARG A 261 17.27 -39.07 17.58
N GLU A 262 17.49 -40.19 16.89
CA GLU A 262 18.61 -40.34 15.95
C GLU A 262 18.41 -39.47 14.70
N ASP A 263 17.18 -39.41 14.16
CA ASP A 263 16.83 -38.53 13.03
C ASP A 263 17.01 -37.04 13.37
N ILE A 264 16.51 -36.60 14.53
CA ILE A 264 16.73 -35.21 15.02
C ILE A 264 18.22 -34.91 15.14
N ARG A 265 19.02 -35.86 15.64
CA ARG A 265 20.47 -35.67 15.80
C ARG A 265 21.15 -35.47 14.45
N GLU A 266 20.77 -36.22 13.43
CA GLU A 266 21.31 -36.09 12.08
C GLU A 266 20.96 -34.73 11.46
N ILE A 267 19.70 -34.29 11.60
CA ILE A 267 19.22 -32.99 11.09
C ILE A 267 19.95 -31.84 11.78
N ASN A 268 20.06 -31.87 13.12
CA ASN A 268 20.76 -30.83 13.86
C ASN A 268 22.25 -30.81 13.51
N LYS A 269 22.90 -31.96 13.35
CA LYS A 269 24.31 -32.05 12.95
C LYS A 269 24.57 -31.40 11.60
N PHE A 270 23.66 -31.57 10.64
CA PHE A 270 23.74 -30.90 9.34
C PHE A 270 23.59 -29.38 9.47
N ALA A 271 22.55 -28.92 10.18
CA ALA A 271 22.31 -27.49 10.38
C ALA A 271 23.46 -26.80 11.11
N ASP A 272 23.95 -27.42 12.21
CA ASP A 272 25.08 -26.93 13.00
C ASP A 272 26.35 -26.83 12.14
N PHE A 273 26.62 -27.85 11.29
CA PHE A 273 27.74 -27.81 10.35
C PHE A 273 27.66 -26.62 9.37
N CYS A 274 26.47 -26.36 8.83
CA CYS A 274 26.28 -25.23 7.90
C CYS A 274 26.46 -23.89 8.59
N ILE A 275 25.94 -23.75 9.82
CA ILE A 275 26.11 -22.55 10.64
C ILE A 275 27.59 -22.31 10.96
N ASP A 276 28.32 -23.36 11.37
CA ASP A 276 29.76 -23.28 11.65
C ASP A 276 30.56 -22.84 10.42
N GLN A 277 30.20 -23.36 9.24
CA GLN A 277 30.83 -22.95 7.97
C GLN A 277 30.57 -21.47 7.67
N ALA A 278 29.33 -21.02 7.80
CA ALA A 278 28.96 -19.62 7.54
C ALA A 278 29.64 -18.64 8.52
N ILE A 279 29.72 -18.99 9.81
CA ILE A 279 30.46 -18.21 10.81
C ILE A 279 31.95 -18.11 10.45
N LYS A 280 32.58 -19.22 10.04
CA LYS A 280 33.99 -19.23 9.59
C LYS A 280 34.21 -18.37 8.34
N ARG A 281 33.31 -18.42 7.35
CA ARG A 281 33.37 -17.55 6.16
C ARG A 281 33.32 -16.08 6.53
N LYS A 282 32.43 -15.69 7.45
CA LYS A 282 32.29 -14.33 7.97
C LYS A 282 33.55 -13.85 8.70
N GLN A 283 34.15 -14.69 9.54
CA GLN A 283 35.37 -14.35 10.29
C GLN A 283 36.62 -14.28 9.41
N GLY A 284 36.67 -15.06 8.33
CA GLY A 284 37.80 -15.09 7.38
C GLY A 284 37.91 -13.88 6.45
N GLY A 285 37.00 -12.91 6.52
CA GLY A 285 37.00 -11.72 5.66
C GLY A 285 36.76 -12.01 4.17
N ILE A 286 36.38 -13.24 3.82
CA ILE A 286 36.06 -13.64 2.45
C ILE A 286 34.65 -13.13 2.18
N LYS A 287 34.54 -12.00 1.45
CA LYS A 287 33.26 -11.58 0.87
C LYS A 287 32.80 -12.69 -0.07
N SER A 288 31.70 -13.37 0.29
CA SER A 288 31.03 -14.33 -0.59
C SER A 288 30.73 -13.67 -1.93
N GLN A 289 31.09 -14.33 -3.03
CA GLN A 289 30.92 -13.85 -4.39
C GLN A 289 29.46 -13.96 -4.83
N GLN A 290 28.95 -12.89 -5.44
CA GLN A 290 27.81 -12.77 -6.38
C GLN A 290 26.40 -13.31 -6.03
N HIS A 291 26.19 -14.29 -5.14
CA HIS A 291 24.85 -14.88 -4.87
C HIS A 291 24.36 -14.71 -3.42
N TYR A 292 23.04 -14.58 -3.25
CA TYR A 292 22.37 -14.40 -1.97
C TYR A 292 22.25 -15.72 -1.20
N VAL A 293 22.56 -15.70 0.11
CA VAL A 293 22.41 -16.86 1.02
C VAL A 293 21.69 -16.44 2.28
N PHE A 294 20.57 -17.10 2.60
CA PHE A 294 19.70 -16.74 3.72
C PHE A 294 20.43 -16.76 5.08
N LEU A 295 21.21 -17.81 5.34
CA LEU A 295 21.97 -17.98 6.58
C LEU A 295 22.99 -16.84 6.80
N ASP A 296 23.67 -16.39 5.75
CA ASP A 296 24.68 -15.33 5.85
C ASP A 296 24.04 -14.00 6.28
N GLN A 297 22.82 -13.72 5.81
CA GLN A 297 22.05 -12.54 6.22
C GLN A 297 21.45 -12.69 7.62
N LEU A 298 20.95 -13.88 7.97
CA LEU A 298 20.42 -14.13 9.31
C LEU A 298 21.51 -13.91 10.37
N LEU A 299 22.76 -14.29 10.08
CA LEU A 299 23.95 -14.03 10.90
C LEU A 299 24.29 -12.54 11.09
N GLU A 300 23.71 -11.62 10.31
CA GLU A 300 23.85 -10.17 10.55
C GLU A 300 22.94 -9.69 11.68
N SER A 301 21.81 -10.36 11.89
CA SER A 301 20.76 -9.95 12.83
C SER A 301 20.70 -10.79 14.11
N VAL A 302 21.16 -12.05 14.06
CA VAL A 302 21.12 -13.00 15.17
C VAL A 302 22.51 -13.56 15.43
N SER A 303 22.89 -13.64 16.70
CA SER A 303 24.21 -14.16 17.11
C SER A 303 24.13 -15.54 17.77
N ASP A 304 22.97 -15.96 18.29
CA ASP A 304 22.80 -17.27 18.95
C ASP A 304 22.67 -18.40 17.90
N PRO A 305 23.61 -19.36 17.83
CA PRO A 305 23.54 -20.48 16.90
C PRO A 305 22.28 -21.36 17.08
N ILE A 306 21.75 -21.46 18.30
CA ILE A 306 20.56 -22.28 18.58
C ILE A 306 19.31 -21.62 17.99
N GLU A 307 19.19 -20.31 18.13
CA GLU A 307 18.11 -19.54 17.52
C GLU A 307 18.21 -19.61 15.99
N ILE A 308 19.40 -19.38 15.41
CA ILE A 308 19.64 -19.48 13.96
C ILE A 308 19.21 -20.85 13.44
N ARG A 309 19.66 -21.94 14.06
CA ARG A 309 19.25 -23.30 13.71
C ARG A 309 17.73 -23.46 13.76
N SER A 310 17.11 -23.00 14.85
CA SER A 310 15.66 -23.12 15.04
C SER A 310 14.91 -22.43 13.90
N GLN A 311 15.28 -21.20 13.54
CA GLN A 311 14.65 -20.49 12.44
C GLN A 311 14.88 -21.16 11.08
N LEU A 312 16.11 -21.60 10.79
CA LEU A 312 16.45 -22.28 9.54
C LEU A 312 15.67 -23.58 9.36
N LEU A 313 15.53 -24.40 10.40
CA LEU A 313 14.76 -25.65 10.32
C LEU A 313 13.27 -25.40 10.12
N ASN A 314 12.71 -24.32 10.69
CA ASN A 314 11.33 -23.92 10.41
C ASN A 314 11.14 -23.53 8.95
N ILE A 315 12.01 -22.67 8.40
CA ILE A 315 11.92 -22.25 7.01
C ILE A 315 12.19 -23.41 6.05
N PHE A 316 13.12 -24.29 6.39
CA PHE A 316 13.45 -25.47 5.59
C PHE A 316 12.26 -26.42 5.45
N LEU A 317 11.54 -26.69 6.55
CA LEU A 317 10.28 -27.43 6.50
C LEU A 317 9.25 -26.75 5.59
N ALA A 318 9.14 -25.43 5.68
CA ALA A 318 8.17 -24.66 4.91
C ALA A 318 8.47 -24.69 3.40
N GLY A 319 9.71 -24.38 3.00
CA GLY A 319 10.12 -24.29 1.60
C GLY A 319 10.20 -25.64 0.89
N ARG A 320 10.52 -26.72 1.60
CA ARG A 320 10.64 -28.06 1.00
C ARG A 320 9.30 -28.75 0.83
N ASP A 321 8.68 -29.13 1.95
CA ASP A 321 7.60 -30.12 1.94
C ASP A 321 6.32 -29.56 1.29
N THR A 322 6.05 -28.26 1.44
CA THR A 322 4.81 -27.66 0.91
C THR A 322 4.87 -27.44 -0.59
N THR A 323 6.02 -27.03 -1.14
CA THR A 323 6.22 -26.87 -2.59
C THR A 323 6.26 -28.23 -3.28
N ALA A 324 6.94 -29.24 -2.70
CA ALA A 324 6.93 -30.60 -3.23
C ALA A 324 5.52 -31.19 -3.31
N GLY A 325 4.71 -30.93 -2.27
CA GLY A 325 3.30 -31.33 -2.23
C GLY A 325 2.47 -30.67 -3.33
N LEU A 326 2.63 -29.36 -3.55
CA LEU A 326 1.95 -28.62 -4.62
C LEU A 326 2.32 -29.18 -6.01
N LEU A 327 3.61 -29.39 -6.27
CA LEU A 327 4.08 -29.98 -7.53
C LEU A 327 3.52 -31.38 -7.74
N GLY A 328 3.59 -32.24 -6.71
CA GLY A 328 3.04 -33.59 -6.75
C GLY A 328 1.55 -33.59 -7.09
N TRP A 329 0.73 -32.82 -6.34
CA TRP A 329 -0.71 -32.75 -6.59
C TRP A 329 -1.05 -32.13 -7.94
N THR A 330 -0.24 -31.18 -8.43
CA THR A 330 -0.42 -30.60 -9.77
C THR A 330 -0.31 -31.67 -10.84
N PHE A 331 0.77 -32.45 -10.85
CA PHE A 331 0.94 -33.50 -11.85
C PHE A 331 0.01 -34.69 -11.63
N TRP A 332 -0.40 -34.96 -10.38
CA TRP A 332 -1.44 -35.95 -10.09
C TRP A 332 -2.79 -35.57 -10.72
N CYS A 333 -3.18 -34.29 -10.63
CA CYS A 333 -4.41 -33.77 -11.24
C CYS A 333 -4.30 -33.73 -12.77
N LEU A 334 -3.20 -33.19 -13.30
CA LEU A 334 -3.02 -33.05 -14.75
C LEU A 334 -2.90 -34.40 -15.47
N ALA A 335 -2.28 -35.41 -14.85
CA ALA A 335 -2.20 -36.75 -15.44
C ALA A 335 -3.58 -37.40 -15.62
N ARG A 336 -4.54 -37.06 -14.75
CA ARG A 336 -5.94 -37.51 -14.79
C ARG A 336 -6.83 -36.64 -15.65
N ASN A 337 -6.34 -35.49 -16.12
CA ASN A 337 -7.06 -34.53 -16.96
C ASN A 337 -6.15 -34.09 -18.14
N PRO A 338 -5.84 -34.98 -19.10
CA PRO A 338 -4.88 -34.70 -20.18
C PRO A 338 -5.26 -33.49 -21.04
N GLU A 339 -6.56 -33.21 -21.19
CA GLU A 339 -7.08 -32.01 -21.86
C GLU A 339 -6.69 -30.71 -21.12
N LEU A 340 -6.72 -30.71 -19.79
CA LEU A 340 -6.27 -29.57 -18.99
C LEU A 340 -4.74 -29.43 -19.04
N TYR A 341 -4.00 -30.53 -19.12
CA TYR A 341 -2.55 -30.50 -19.38
C TYR A 341 -2.24 -29.86 -20.74
N ALA A 342 -2.94 -30.24 -21.79
CA ALA A 342 -2.78 -29.65 -23.12
C ALA A 342 -3.12 -28.15 -23.11
N LYS A 343 -4.20 -27.75 -22.44
CA LYS A 343 -4.58 -26.32 -22.29
C LYS A 343 -3.53 -25.52 -21.51
N LEU A 344 -2.99 -26.08 -20.43
CA LEU A 344 -1.88 -25.47 -19.68
C LEU A 344 -0.64 -25.32 -20.56
N ARG A 345 -0.32 -26.33 -21.37
CA ARG A 345 0.81 -26.29 -22.30
C ARG A 345 0.68 -25.17 -23.33
N VAL A 346 -0.49 -25.00 -23.93
CA VAL A 346 -0.74 -23.89 -24.85
C VAL A 346 -0.46 -22.55 -24.17
N SER A 347 -1.05 -22.32 -22.98
CA SER A 347 -0.88 -21.06 -22.25
C SER A 347 0.58 -20.78 -21.84
N VAL A 348 1.32 -21.81 -21.42
CA VAL A 348 2.75 -21.71 -21.07
C VAL A 348 3.60 -21.40 -22.30
N ILE A 349 3.36 -22.08 -23.43
CA ILE A 349 4.10 -21.86 -24.68
C ILE A 349 3.81 -20.47 -25.26
N GLU A 350 2.56 -19.99 -25.20
CA GLU A 350 2.21 -18.63 -25.61
C GLU A 350 2.91 -17.57 -24.75
N SER A 351 3.07 -17.84 -23.44
CA SER A 351 3.69 -16.91 -22.50
C SER A 351 5.22 -16.90 -22.55
N PHE A 352 5.84 -18.07 -22.77
CA PHE A 352 7.28 -18.27 -22.57
C PHE A 352 7.99 -18.94 -23.76
N GLY A 353 7.28 -19.22 -24.86
CA GLY A 353 7.83 -19.94 -26.00
C GLY A 353 7.95 -21.45 -25.79
N ALA A 354 8.24 -22.16 -26.89
CA ALA A 354 8.28 -23.61 -26.95
C ALA A 354 9.67 -24.20 -26.65
N SER A 355 10.73 -23.38 -26.62
CA SER A 355 12.10 -23.85 -26.47
C SER A 355 12.46 -24.11 -25.00
N ASP A 356 13.15 -25.22 -24.74
CA ASP A 356 13.79 -25.49 -23.47
C ASP A 356 15.13 -24.77 -23.30
N LYS A 357 15.58 -23.96 -24.29
CA LYS A 357 16.92 -23.35 -24.34
C LYS A 357 16.97 -21.83 -24.18
N GLU A 358 15.85 -21.12 -24.25
CA GLU A 358 15.81 -19.66 -24.12
C GLU A 358 15.30 -19.27 -22.73
N ASP A 359 16.06 -18.44 -21.99
CA ASP A 359 15.67 -17.86 -20.68
C ASP A 359 14.58 -16.79 -20.85
N THR A 360 13.38 -17.24 -21.22
CA THR A 360 12.19 -16.42 -21.46
C THR A 360 11.28 -16.32 -20.23
N ILE A 361 11.40 -17.27 -19.30
CA ILE A 361 10.60 -17.29 -18.08
C ILE A 361 11.15 -16.23 -17.11
N THR A 362 10.29 -15.29 -16.72
CA THR A 362 10.60 -14.25 -15.75
C THR A 362 9.64 -14.32 -14.56
N PHE A 363 10.06 -13.79 -13.41
CA PHE A 363 9.20 -13.69 -12.22
C PHE A 363 7.87 -12.98 -12.53
N ALA A 364 7.92 -11.87 -13.28
CA ALA A 364 6.71 -11.15 -13.68
C ALA A 364 5.85 -11.98 -14.66
N GLY A 365 6.50 -12.67 -15.60
CA GLY A 365 5.86 -13.56 -16.57
C GLY A 365 5.08 -14.69 -15.91
N LEU A 366 5.68 -15.40 -14.95
CA LEU A 366 5.03 -16.47 -14.18
C LEU A 366 3.76 -15.97 -13.47
N LYS A 367 3.81 -14.77 -12.88
CA LYS A 367 2.66 -14.15 -12.21
C LYS A 367 1.57 -13.73 -13.19
N SER A 368 1.92 -13.29 -14.40
CA SER A 368 0.97 -12.87 -15.44
C SER A 368 0.37 -14.02 -16.26
N CYS A 369 0.94 -15.24 -16.18
CA CYS A 369 0.42 -16.41 -16.86
C CYS A 369 -0.85 -16.92 -16.14
N ASN A 370 -2.00 -16.33 -16.46
CA ASN A 370 -3.25 -16.53 -15.72
C ASN A 370 -3.64 -18.00 -15.57
N TYR A 371 -3.57 -18.80 -16.65
CA TYR A 371 -4.01 -20.19 -16.58
C TYR A 371 -3.06 -21.07 -15.73
N LEU A 372 -1.76 -20.77 -15.70
CA LEU A 372 -0.82 -21.40 -14.78
C LEU A 372 -1.19 -21.07 -13.31
N GLN A 373 -1.52 -19.80 -13.02
CA GLN A 373 -1.98 -19.39 -11.69
C GLN A 373 -3.30 -20.08 -11.32
N HIS A 374 -4.24 -20.20 -12.26
CA HIS A 374 -5.52 -20.89 -12.05
C HIS A 374 -5.31 -22.38 -11.71
N VAL A 375 -4.42 -23.06 -12.43
CA VAL A 375 -4.06 -24.46 -12.15
C VAL A 375 -3.49 -24.60 -10.74
N MET A 376 -2.48 -23.80 -10.39
CA MET A 376 -1.89 -23.85 -9.04
C MET A 376 -2.92 -23.54 -7.96
N ASN A 377 -3.79 -22.55 -8.19
CA ASN A 377 -4.82 -22.16 -7.23
C ASN A 377 -5.85 -23.27 -7.02
N GLU A 378 -6.28 -23.93 -8.09
CA GLU A 378 -7.25 -25.03 -8.02
C GLU A 378 -6.64 -26.28 -7.36
N VAL A 379 -5.37 -26.58 -7.64
CA VAL A 379 -4.63 -27.63 -6.92
C VAL A 379 -4.57 -27.31 -5.43
N LEU A 380 -4.22 -26.08 -5.06
CA LEU A 380 -4.18 -25.64 -3.66
C LEU A 380 -5.56 -25.58 -2.99
N ARG A 381 -6.64 -25.42 -3.78
CA ARG A 381 -8.01 -25.52 -3.29
C ARG A 381 -8.33 -26.95 -2.89
N LEU A 382 -8.17 -27.89 -3.82
CA LEU A 382 -8.45 -29.30 -3.57
C LEU A 382 -7.44 -29.92 -2.59
N TYR A 383 -6.17 -29.63 -2.74
CA TYR A 383 -5.08 -30.29 -2.01
C TYR A 383 -4.18 -29.25 -1.32
N PRO A 384 -4.72 -28.49 -0.34
CA PRO A 384 -3.92 -27.54 0.42
C PRO A 384 -2.80 -28.26 1.17
N SER A 385 -1.57 -27.75 1.06
CA SER A 385 -0.39 -28.36 1.69
C SER A 385 -0.50 -28.44 3.22
N VAL A 386 -1.35 -27.60 3.84
CA VAL A 386 -1.70 -27.68 5.27
C VAL A 386 -3.23 -27.82 5.41
N PRO A 387 -3.78 -29.04 5.40
CA PRO A 387 -5.22 -29.28 5.31
C PRO A 387 -5.99 -29.03 6.62
N PHE A 388 -5.30 -29.03 7.76
CA PHE A 388 -5.87 -28.89 9.09
C PHE A 388 -4.93 -28.10 10.00
N ASN A 389 -5.47 -27.17 10.78
CA ASN A 389 -4.68 -26.34 11.68
C ASN A 389 -5.48 -26.04 12.96
N SER A 390 -4.83 -25.47 13.97
CA SER A 390 -5.41 -25.26 15.29
C SER A 390 -4.82 -24.06 16.01
N ARG A 391 -5.60 -23.52 16.94
CA ARG A 391 -5.26 -22.46 17.89
C ARG A 391 -5.78 -22.83 19.28
N GLN A 392 -5.31 -22.10 20.27
CA GLN A 392 -5.77 -22.18 21.65
C GLN A 392 -6.20 -20.80 22.12
N ALA A 393 -7.35 -20.71 22.79
CA ALA A 393 -7.80 -19.44 23.35
C ALA A 393 -6.93 -19.01 24.54
N THR A 394 -6.44 -17.77 24.55
CA THR A 394 -5.60 -17.20 25.61
C THR A 394 -6.42 -16.66 26.78
N ARG A 395 -7.69 -16.35 26.53
CA ARG A 395 -8.71 -15.91 27.48
C ARG A 395 -10.08 -16.49 27.10
N ASP A 396 -11.06 -16.31 27.98
CA ASP A 396 -12.45 -16.55 27.63
C ASP A 396 -12.86 -15.57 26.51
N THR A 397 -13.38 -16.10 25.41
CA THR A 397 -13.72 -15.32 24.20
C THR A 397 -14.86 -16.00 23.44
N THR A 398 -15.17 -15.53 22.23
CA THR A 398 -16.21 -16.08 21.36
C THR A 398 -15.72 -16.22 19.93
N ILE A 399 -16.40 -17.04 19.13
CA ILE A 399 -16.33 -17.02 17.67
C ILE A 399 -17.72 -16.70 17.10
N PRO A 400 -17.82 -16.09 15.90
CA PRO A 400 -19.07 -15.52 15.42
C PRO A 400 -20.17 -16.53 15.09
N ARG A 401 -19.84 -17.81 14.82
CA ARG A 401 -20.80 -18.84 14.39
C ARG A 401 -20.57 -20.18 15.08
N GLY A 402 -21.59 -21.04 15.06
CA GLY A 402 -21.57 -22.40 15.62
C GLY A 402 -22.35 -22.56 16.93
N GLY A 403 -23.00 -21.50 17.41
CA GLY A 403 -23.97 -21.55 18.49
C GLY A 403 -25.40 -21.65 17.96
N GLY A 404 -26.25 -22.38 18.69
CA GLY A 404 -27.68 -22.52 18.37
C GLY A 404 -27.98 -23.54 17.27
N PRO A 405 -29.27 -23.83 17.01
CA PRO A 405 -29.70 -24.89 16.10
C PRO A 405 -29.33 -24.68 14.63
N ASP A 406 -29.19 -23.41 14.21
CA ASP A 406 -28.90 -22.98 12.83
C ASP A 406 -27.43 -22.55 12.63
N GLU A 407 -26.58 -22.72 13.66
CA GLU A 407 -25.17 -22.32 13.69
C GLU A 407 -24.92 -20.81 13.50
N SER A 408 -25.95 -19.96 13.55
CA SER A 408 -25.82 -18.53 13.25
C SER A 408 -25.36 -17.71 14.45
N ALA A 409 -25.59 -18.18 15.67
CA ALA A 409 -25.24 -17.47 16.89
C ALA A 409 -23.76 -17.65 17.26
N PRO A 410 -23.17 -16.71 18.03
CA PRO A 410 -21.81 -16.84 18.53
C PRO A 410 -21.62 -18.08 19.40
N LEU A 411 -20.42 -18.63 19.38
CA LEU A 411 -20.03 -19.76 20.21
C LEU A 411 -18.99 -19.33 21.25
N TYR A 412 -19.27 -19.65 22.52
CA TYR A 412 -18.36 -19.35 23.64
C TYR A 412 -17.15 -20.29 23.66
N ILE A 413 -15.95 -19.73 23.83
CA ILE A 413 -14.68 -20.45 23.92
C ILE A 413 -14.01 -20.15 25.25
N LYS A 414 -13.72 -21.21 26.02
CA LYS A 414 -13.04 -21.10 27.30
C LYS A 414 -11.55 -20.81 27.11
N LYS A 415 -10.95 -20.07 28.04
CA LYS A 415 -9.50 -19.98 28.17
C LYS A 415 -8.87 -21.38 28.13
N ASN A 416 -7.78 -21.53 27.39
CA ASN A 416 -7.05 -22.77 27.13
C ASN A 416 -7.81 -23.81 26.29
N GLN A 417 -9.03 -23.56 25.84
CA GLN A 417 -9.74 -24.47 24.95
C GLN A 417 -9.11 -24.44 23.55
N SER A 418 -8.95 -25.61 22.94
CA SER A 418 -8.44 -25.72 21.57
C SER A 418 -9.57 -25.47 20.58
N ILE A 419 -9.25 -24.74 19.52
CA ILE A 419 -10.09 -24.60 18.34
C ILE A 419 -9.28 -24.99 17.10
N SER A 420 -9.80 -25.92 16.33
CA SER A 420 -9.19 -26.40 15.09
C SER A 420 -10.06 -26.04 13.90
N TYR A 421 -9.44 -25.88 12.74
CA TYR A 421 -10.15 -25.63 11.50
C TYR A 421 -9.58 -26.46 10.35
N SER A 422 -10.47 -26.91 9.47
CA SER A 422 -10.08 -27.68 8.28
C SER A 422 -10.22 -26.85 7.02
N VAL A 423 -9.08 -26.49 6.45
CA VAL A 423 -8.99 -25.86 5.13
C VAL A 423 -9.44 -26.85 4.05
N PHE A 424 -9.04 -28.13 4.17
CA PHE A 424 -9.39 -29.18 3.21
C PHE A 424 -10.91 -29.41 3.07
N VAL A 425 -11.64 -29.37 4.18
CA VAL A 425 -13.10 -29.53 4.18
C VAL A 425 -13.79 -28.23 3.76
N MET A 426 -13.34 -27.08 4.27
CA MET A 426 -13.87 -25.78 3.85
C MET A 426 -13.76 -25.57 2.34
N HIS A 427 -12.64 -25.96 1.73
CA HIS A 427 -12.43 -25.85 0.29
C HIS A 427 -13.30 -26.79 -0.55
N ARG A 428 -14.03 -27.73 0.06
CA ARG A 428 -14.98 -28.65 -0.60
C ARG A 428 -16.44 -28.40 -0.23
N ARG A 429 -16.70 -27.36 0.54
CA ARG A 429 -18.05 -26.96 0.89
C ARG A 429 -18.81 -26.53 -0.36
N LYS A 430 -19.87 -27.27 -0.69
CA LYS A 430 -20.66 -27.03 -1.90
C LYS A 430 -21.41 -25.70 -1.87
N ASP A 431 -21.74 -25.20 -0.68
CA ASP A 431 -22.33 -23.88 -0.48
C ASP A 431 -21.35 -22.72 -0.78
N LEU A 432 -20.03 -22.97 -0.71
CA LEU A 432 -18.99 -21.99 -1.02
C LEU A 432 -18.47 -22.14 -2.46
N TRP A 433 -18.35 -23.38 -2.94
CA TRP A 433 -17.61 -23.69 -4.16
C TRP A 433 -18.45 -24.23 -5.32
N GLY A 434 -19.74 -24.49 -5.10
CA GLY A 434 -20.65 -25.08 -6.09
C GLY A 434 -20.82 -26.59 -5.92
N LEU A 435 -21.75 -27.18 -6.69
CA LEU A 435 -22.01 -28.63 -6.63
C LEU A 435 -20.81 -29.47 -7.11
N ASP A 436 -19.98 -28.88 -7.96
CA ASP A 436 -18.74 -29.40 -8.53
C ASP A 436 -17.51 -29.13 -7.65
N ALA A 437 -17.69 -28.79 -6.36
CA ALA A 437 -16.59 -28.45 -5.45
C ALA A 437 -15.52 -29.55 -5.32
N ASP A 438 -15.85 -30.80 -5.63
CA ASP A 438 -14.90 -31.92 -5.58
C ASP A 438 -14.11 -32.10 -6.90
N GLU A 439 -14.49 -31.38 -7.97
CA GLU A 439 -13.86 -31.48 -9.30
C GLU A 439 -12.66 -30.55 -9.45
N PHE A 440 -11.65 -31.01 -10.19
CA PHE A 440 -10.48 -30.20 -10.56
C PHE A 440 -10.81 -29.33 -11.77
N ASN A 441 -11.19 -28.07 -11.51
CA ASN A 441 -11.58 -27.13 -12.55
C ASN A 441 -10.81 -25.80 -12.43
N PRO A 442 -9.69 -25.63 -13.16
CA PRO A 442 -8.93 -24.37 -13.17
C PRO A 442 -9.75 -23.16 -13.65
N ASP A 443 -10.74 -23.35 -14.53
CA ASP A 443 -11.56 -22.24 -15.03
C ASP A 443 -12.46 -21.61 -13.94
N ARG A 444 -12.61 -22.28 -12.79
CA ARG A 444 -13.28 -21.73 -11.59
C ARG A 444 -12.70 -20.39 -11.12
N TRP A 445 -11.45 -20.12 -11.49
CA TRP A 445 -10.72 -18.90 -11.12
C TRP A 445 -10.94 -17.73 -12.08
N ILE A 446 -11.62 -17.94 -13.22
CA ILE A 446 -11.98 -16.86 -14.15
C ILE A 446 -12.94 -15.89 -13.46
N GLY A 447 -12.49 -14.66 -13.22
CA GLY A 447 -13.28 -13.62 -12.57
C GLY A 447 -13.55 -13.84 -11.07
N ARG A 448 -13.01 -14.91 -10.47
CA ARG A 448 -13.20 -15.23 -9.05
C ARG A 448 -12.09 -14.62 -8.20
N LYS A 449 -12.45 -13.75 -7.26
CA LYS A 449 -11.53 -13.25 -6.22
C LYS A 449 -11.53 -14.20 -5.04
N ALA A 450 -10.36 -14.43 -4.43
CA ALA A 450 -10.23 -15.30 -3.27
C ALA A 450 -10.62 -14.57 -1.97
N GLY A 451 -11.62 -15.06 -1.26
CA GLY A 451 -11.96 -14.62 0.11
C GLY A 451 -11.46 -15.58 1.19
N TRP A 452 -12.06 -15.51 2.39
CA TRP A 452 -11.73 -16.38 3.52
C TRP A 452 -12.14 -17.84 3.33
N GLU A 453 -12.92 -18.14 2.29
CA GLU A 453 -13.21 -19.48 1.82
C GLU A 453 -12.02 -20.16 1.13
N TYR A 454 -10.94 -19.43 0.83
CA TYR A 454 -9.72 -19.93 0.21
C TYR A 454 -8.45 -19.57 1.02
N LEU A 455 -7.87 -20.54 1.73
CA LEU A 455 -6.78 -20.33 2.70
C LEU A 455 -5.59 -21.31 2.55
N PRO A 456 -5.02 -21.50 1.35
CA PRO A 456 -3.88 -22.41 1.19
C PRO A 456 -2.60 -21.94 1.89
N PHE A 457 -2.45 -20.62 2.09
CA PHE A 457 -1.30 -19.99 2.76
C PHE A 457 -1.64 -19.45 4.16
N ASN A 458 -2.77 -19.89 4.73
CA ASN A 458 -3.37 -19.32 5.95
C ASN A 458 -3.83 -17.86 5.75
N GLY A 459 -4.12 -17.14 6.84
CA GLY A 459 -4.55 -15.74 6.78
C GLY A 459 -4.15 -14.94 8.02
N GLY A 460 -4.36 -13.63 7.96
CA GLY A 460 -4.06 -12.70 9.06
C GLY A 460 -2.55 -12.54 9.34
N PRO A 461 -2.15 -12.07 10.54
CA PRO A 461 -0.76 -11.75 10.86
C PRO A 461 0.23 -12.92 10.71
N ARG A 462 -0.26 -14.16 10.78
CA ARG A 462 0.52 -15.40 10.63
C ARG A 462 0.49 -16.00 9.21
N ILE A 463 0.05 -15.24 8.20
CA ILE A 463 0.11 -15.65 6.78
C ILE A 463 1.52 -16.09 6.36
N CYS A 464 1.63 -17.06 5.46
CA CYS A 464 2.89 -17.62 4.99
C CYS A 464 3.84 -16.54 4.45
N LEU A 465 5.05 -16.43 5.01
CA LEU A 465 6.08 -15.50 4.51
C LEU A 465 6.61 -15.91 3.13
N GLY A 466 6.70 -17.23 2.88
CA GLY A 466 7.24 -17.80 1.65
C GLY A 466 6.24 -17.97 0.52
N GLN A 467 5.04 -17.37 0.60
CA GLN A 467 3.97 -17.59 -0.40
C GLN A 467 4.45 -17.31 -1.83
N GLN A 468 5.07 -16.15 -2.06
CA GLN A 468 5.54 -15.78 -3.40
C GLN A 468 6.72 -16.64 -3.85
N PHE A 469 7.58 -17.06 -2.92
CA PHE A 469 8.68 -18.00 -3.19
C PHE A 469 8.14 -19.35 -3.67
N ALA A 470 7.24 -19.96 -2.91
CA ALA A 470 6.65 -21.26 -3.24
C ALA A 470 5.89 -21.24 -4.57
N LEU A 471 5.11 -20.19 -4.85
CA LEU A 471 4.37 -20.06 -6.12
C LEU A 471 5.30 -19.81 -7.31
N THR A 472 6.41 -19.10 -7.11
CA THR A 472 7.41 -18.86 -8.16
C THR A 472 8.17 -20.14 -8.48
N GLU A 473 8.68 -20.82 -7.45
CA GLU A 473 9.37 -22.11 -7.57
C GLU A 473 8.47 -23.14 -8.25
N ALA A 474 7.25 -23.36 -7.73
CA ALA A 474 6.31 -24.30 -8.32
C ALA A 474 5.92 -23.92 -9.76
N GLY A 475 5.59 -22.65 -9.99
CA GLY A 475 5.20 -22.16 -11.31
C GLY A 475 6.32 -22.33 -12.35
N TYR A 476 7.58 -22.07 -11.95
CA TYR A 476 8.75 -22.28 -12.79
C TYR A 476 8.89 -23.75 -13.17
N VAL A 477 8.90 -24.66 -12.18
CA VAL A 477 9.03 -26.10 -12.42
C VAL A 477 7.90 -26.64 -13.29
N ILE A 478 6.66 -26.22 -13.05
CA ILE A 478 5.49 -26.60 -13.87
C ILE A 478 5.70 -26.13 -15.31
N ALA A 479 6.05 -24.86 -15.52
CA ALA A 479 6.30 -24.31 -16.85
C ALA A 479 7.39 -25.09 -17.59
N ARG A 480 8.53 -25.38 -16.95
CA ARG A 480 9.64 -26.14 -17.55
C ARG A 480 9.24 -27.57 -17.92
N LEU A 481 8.52 -28.28 -17.04
CA LEU A 481 8.03 -29.63 -17.32
C LEU A 481 7.04 -29.64 -18.49
N VAL A 482 6.12 -28.67 -18.51
CA VAL A 482 5.11 -28.54 -19.54
C VAL A 482 5.69 -28.04 -20.87
N GLN A 483 6.81 -27.32 -20.89
CA GLN A 483 7.58 -27.02 -22.11
C GLN A 483 8.27 -28.27 -22.66
N ARG A 484 8.96 -29.03 -21.80
CA ARG A 484 9.77 -30.19 -22.21
C ARG A 484 8.95 -31.40 -22.66
N PHE A 485 7.81 -31.64 -22.01
CA PHE A 485 6.97 -32.80 -22.30
C PHE A 485 5.66 -32.37 -22.94
N GLU A 486 5.33 -32.96 -24.09
CA GLU A 486 4.12 -32.63 -24.85
C GLU A 486 2.88 -33.32 -24.30
N LYS A 487 3.05 -34.53 -23.76
CA LYS A 487 1.95 -35.36 -23.28
C LYS A 487 2.30 -36.00 -21.94
N ILE A 488 1.26 -36.24 -21.16
CA ILE A 488 1.30 -36.95 -19.88
C ILE A 488 0.30 -38.11 -19.91
N ALA A 489 0.65 -39.22 -19.29
CA ALA A 489 -0.24 -40.36 -19.10
C ALA A 489 -0.23 -40.81 -17.64
N ASN A 490 -1.42 -40.98 -17.05
CA ASN A 490 -1.58 -41.55 -15.71
C ASN A 490 -1.21 -43.05 -15.73
N THR A 491 -0.38 -43.47 -14.77
CA THR A 491 -0.04 -44.88 -14.53
C THR A 491 -0.16 -45.26 -13.05
N ASP A 492 -0.85 -44.43 -12.25
CA ASP A 492 -1.15 -44.77 -10.87
C ASP A 492 -2.01 -46.03 -10.77
N PRO A 493 -1.79 -46.87 -9.74
CA PRO A 493 -2.55 -48.10 -9.53
C PRO A 493 -3.96 -47.84 -8.99
N THR A 494 -4.30 -46.61 -8.61
CA THR A 494 -5.59 -46.23 -8.02
C THR A 494 -6.01 -44.84 -8.48
N ASP A 495 -7.31 -44.66 -8.65
CA ASP A 495 -7.93 -43.36 -8.92
C ASP A 495 -8.16 -42.55 -7.63
N GLU A 496 -8.04 -43.18 -6.46
CA GLU A 496 -8.23 -42.51 -5.18
C GLU A 496 -7.01 -41.64 -4.79
N PRO A 497 -7.23 -40.41 -4.29
CA PRO A 497 -6.15 -39.56 -3.79
C PRO A 497 -5.63 -40.10 -2.45
N LEU A 498 -4.43 -40.69 -2.47
CA LEU A 498 -3.71 -41.11 -1.26
C LEU A 498 -2.76 -40.00 -0.80
N HIS A 499 -2.79 -39.69 0.49
CA HIS A 499 -2.04 -38.61 1.11
C HIS A 499 -0.86 -39.14 1.93
N GLN A 500 0.35 -38.72 1.58
CA GLN A 500 1.46 -38.68 2.52
C GLN A 500 1.24 -37.48 3.44
N TYR A 501 0.51 -37.71 4.54
CA TYR A 501 0.19 -36.67 5.50
C TYR A 501 1.15 -36.74 6.69
N THR A 502 2.11 -35.81 6.74
CA THR A 502 3.02 -35.62 7.87
C THR A 502 2.50 -34.48 8.74
N VAL A 503 3.24 -33.38 8.85
CA VAL A 503 2.76 -32.07 9.29
C VAL A 503 2.21 -31.25 8.12
N THR A 504 2.54 -31.64 6.89
CA THR A 504 2.04 -31.15 5.61
C THR A 504 1.45 -32.30 4.81
N SER A 505 0.75 -32.01 3.71
CA SER A 505 0.17 -33.02 2.81
C SER A 505 0.77 -32.97 1.42
N ALA A 506 1.18 -34.13 0.92
CA ALA A 506 1.60 -34.39 -0.45
C ALA A 506 0.88 -35.65 -0.98
N PRO A 507 0.84 -35.91 -2.29
CA PRO A 507 0.37 -37.19 -2.79
C PRO A 507 1.33 -38.29 -2.34
N LYS A 508 0.78 -39.46 -2.01
CA LYS A 508 1.60 -40.61 -1.61
C LYS A 508 2.48 -41.09 -2.76
N ASN A 509 1.90 -41.14 -3.96
CA ASN A 509 2.59 -41.43 -5.21
C ASN A 509 1.97 -40.56 -6.33
N THR A 510 2.72 -40.36 -7.42
CA THR A 510 2.26 -39.70 -8.65
C THR A 510 2.91 -40.41 -9.83
N PHE A 511 2.43 -41.61 -10.15
CA PHE A 511 2.97 -42.43 -11.23
C PHE A 511 2.50 -41.96 -12.60
N VAL A 512 3.42 -41.50 -13.42
CA VAL A 512 3.11 -41.00 -14.78
C VAL A 512 4.11 -41.51 -15.82
N ARG A 513 3.72 -41.38 -17.08
CA ARG A 513 4.65 -41.36 -18.22
C ARG A 513 4.59 -40.00 -18.90
N LEU A 514 5.72 -39.50 -19.37
CA LEU A 514 5.84 -38.20 -20.03
C LEU A 514 6.41 -38.39 -21.45
N ALA A 515 5.84 -37.72 -22.45
CA ALA A 515 6.26 -37.80 -23.85
C ALA A 515 7.03 -36.54 -24.28
N TYR A 516 8.16 -36.70 -24.95
CA TYR A 516 9.00 -35.58 -25.40
C TYR A 516 8.47 -34.90 -26.68
N SER A 517 8.65 -33.59 -26.83
CA SER A 517 8.29 -32.85 -28.05
C SER A 517 9.40 -32.96 -29.14
N ASN A 518 9.24 -33.89 -30.10
CA ASN A 518 9.99 -34.06 -31.37
C ASN A 518 11.56 -34.05 -31.40
N GLY A 519 12.17 -35.24 -31.56
CA GLY A 519 13.49 -35.48 -32.19
C GLY A 519 14.56 -36.20 -31.32
N PRO A 520 15.29 -37.23 -31.81
CA PRO A 520 16.12 -38.12 -30.98
C PRO A 520 17.38 -37.44 -30.42
N GLN A 521 17.77 -37.82 -29.20
CA GLN A 521 18.97 -37.34 -28.50
C GLN A 521 20.24 -37.49 -29.36
N ARG A 522 20.89 -36.38 -29.72
CA ARG A 522 22.34 -36.38 -29.97
C ARG A 522 23.03 -36.06 -28.65
N GLY A 523 23.79 -37.04 -28.16
CA GLY A 523 24.28 -37.15 -26.79
C GLY A 523 24.99 -35.93 -26.23
N TYR A 524 24.70 -35.64 -24.96
CA TYR A 524 25.50 -34.79 -24.09
C TYR A 524 26.89 -35.41 -23.94
N LYS A 525 27.90 -34.82 -24.58
CA LYS A 525 29.30 -35.01 -24.14
C LYS A 525 29.54 -34.08 -22.96
N THR A 526 29.71 -34.68 -21.80
CA THR A 526 30.34 -34.07 -20.62
C THR A 526 31.69 -33.47 -21.03
N THR A 527 31.76 -32.16 -21.19
CA THR A 527 33.03 -31.44 -21.31
C THR A 527 33.29 -30.71 -20.02
N GLY A 528 34.40 -31.07 -19.38
CA GLY A 528 34.76 -30.67 -18.03
C GLY A 528 35.02 -29.18 -17.87
N LEU A 529 34.83 -28.75 -16.62
CA LEU A 529 35.36 -27.51 -16.05
C LEU A 529 36.79 -27.20 -16.55
N PRO A 530 37.06 -26.01 -17.10
CA PRO A 530 38.44 -25.58 -17.28
C PRO A 530 38.98 -25.04 -15.95
N ARG A 531 39.83 -25.84 -15.29
CA ARG A 531 40.86 -25.31 -14.38
C ARG A 531 41.92 -24.57 -15.21
N GLY A 532 42.30 -23.39 -14.74
CA GLY A 532 43.06 -22.43 -15.52
C GLY A 532 44.52 -22.75 -15.82
N ARG A 533 45.14 -21.89 -16.63
CA ARG A 533 46.56 -21.52 -16.56
C ARG A 533 46.86 -20.27 -17.38
N LYS A 534 47.58 -19.35 -16.71
CA LYS A 534 48.77 -18.58 -17.13
C LYS A 534 48.64 -17.53 -18.25
N THR A 535 48.68 -16.28 -17.79
CA THR A 535 49.74 -15.27 -18.06
C THR A 535 50.53 -15.41 -19.36
N ASP A 536 50.48 -14.39 -20.23
CA ASP A 536 51.63 -13.48 -20.50
C ASP A 536 51.28 -12.37 -21.51
N GLY A 537 51.85 -11.17 -21.30
CA GLY A 537 52.05 -10.13 -22.33
C GLY A 537 51.19 -8.85 -22.22
N PHE A 538 51.32 -8.02 -21.17
CA PHE A 538 52.07 -6.74 -21.14
C PHE A 538 51.80 -5.72 -22.27
N THR A 539 51.20 -4.55 -21.96
CA THR A 539 51.93 -3.30 -21.60
C THR A 539 51.00 -2.09 -21.29
N LYS A 540 51.23 -1.47 -20.11
CA LYS A 540 51.28 -0.03 -19.72
C LYS A 540 50.25 0.98 -20.33
N ALA A 541 49.65 1.95 -19.62
CA ALA A 541 50.12 2.77 -18.50
C ALA A 541 48.96 3.47 -17.72
N HIS A 542 49.26 3.92 -16.49
CA HIS A 542 48.40 4.69 -15.57
C HIS A 542 48.05 6.12 -16.04
N ARG A 543 46.83 6.62 -15.70
CA ARG A 543 46.53 7.61 -14.62
C ARG A 543 45.08 8.17 -14.70
N PRO A 544 44.55 8.78 -13.62
CA PRO A 544 43.13 8.79 -13.27
C PRO A 544 42.38 10.02 -13.79
N VAL A 545 41.06 9.92 -13.96
CA VAL A 545 40.19 11.08 -14.23
C VAL A 545 39.12 11.21 -13.15
N THR A 546 39.31 12.27 -12.38
CA THR A 546 38.38 12.97 -11.50
C THR A 546 37.20 13.58 -12.28
N GLY A 547 36.06 13.70 -11.60
CA GLY A 547 35.06 14.75 -11.86
C GLY A 547 34.21 14.59 -13.12
N ARG A 548 32.97 14.11 -12.96
CA ARG A 548 31.92 14.42 -13.94
C ARG A 548 31.29 15.76 -13.60
N GLN A 549 31.86 16.80 -14.21
CA GLN A 549 31.23 18.09 -14.47
C GLN A 549 29.97 17.93 -15.34
N LEU A 550 29.10 18.92 -15.21
CA LEU A 550 27.94 19.27 -16.02
C LEU A 550 28.05 18.81 -17.49
N LYS A 551 27.02 18.12 -17.98
CA LYS A 551 26.85 17.80 -19.40
C LYS A 551 26.65 19.09 -20.23
N ALA A 552 27.52 19.28 -21.22
CA ALA A 552 27.34 20.18 -22.35
C ALA A 552 26.17 19.74 -23.27
N PRO A 553 25.60 20.65 -24.09
CA PRO A 553 24.46 20.36 -24.94
C PRO A 553 24.83 19.42 -26.10
N THR A 554 23.99 18.42 -26.36
CA THR A 554 24.06 17.49 -27.49
C THR A 554 24.08 18.26 -28.82
N PRO A 555 24.84 17.84 -29.85
CA PRO A 555 24.84 18.54 -31.14
C PRO A 555 23.42 18.55 -31.73
N SER A 556 22.97 19.74 -32.14
CA SER A 556 21.72 19.92 -32.87
C SER A 556 21.79 19.10 -34.16
N LEU A 557 20.87 18.16 -34.32
CA LEU A 557 20.63 17.48 -35.60
C LEU A 557 20.39 18.54 -36.68
N SER A 558 21.05 18.41 -37.84
CA SER A 558 20.73 19.28 -38.98
C SER A 558 19.28 19.06 -39.42
N PRO A 559 18.61 20.06 -40.01
CA PRO A 559 17.26 19.92 -40.57
C PRO A 559 17.13 18.64 -41.41
N ASP A 560 18.07 18.40 -42.33
CA ASP A 560 18.18 17.20 -43.18
C ASP A 560 18.17 15.87 -42.43
N GLN A 561 18.84 15.80 -41.28
CA GLN A 561 18.89 14.60 -40.44
C GLN A 561 17.59 14.37 -39.65
N LEU A 562 16.90 15.46 -39.29
CA LEU A 562 15.59 15.42 -38.65
C LEU A 562 14.50 15.02 -39.67
N VAL A 563 14.54 15.59 -40.89
CA VAL A 563 13.69 15.26 -42.05
C VAL A 563 13.64 13.76 -42.28
N GLY A 564 14.81 13.18 -42.55
CA GLY A 564 14.88 11.79 -42.98
C GLY A 564 14.45 10.83 -41.88
N ARG A 565 14.57 11.19 -40.60
CA ARG A 565 14.17 10.31 -39.50
C ARG A 565 12.70 10.45 -39.12
N VAL A 566 12.08 11.63 -39.18
CA VAL A 566 10.62 11.78 -38.98
C VAL A 566 9.86 10.93 -40.01
N LEU A 567 10.22 11.08 -41.28
CA LEU A 567 9.62 10.35 -42.40
C LEU A 567 9.84 8.83 -42.30
N ARG A 568 11.03 8.38 -41.87
CA ARG A 568 11.32 6.94 -41.79
C ARG A 568 10.78 6.23 -40.55
N THR A 569 10.46 6.95 -39.47
CA THR A 569 10.21 6.30 -38.16
C THR A 569 8.93 6.72 -37.45
N ALA A 570 8.53 7.99 -37.50
CA ALA A 570 7.41 8.50 -36.70
C ALA A 570 6.10 8.57 -37.50
N LEU A 571 6.15 9.06 -38.73
CA LEU A 571 4.99 9.12 -39.62
C LEU A 571 4.41 7.73 -39.95
N PRO A 572 5.22 6.69 -40.26
CA PRO A 572 4.71 5.34 -40.47
C PRO A 572 4.00 4.76 -39.24
N LYS A 573 4.55 5.00 -38.03
CA LYS A 573 3.92 4.55 -36.78
C LYS A 573 2.58 5.24 -36.51
N LEU A 574 2.49 6.54 -36.79
CA LEU A 574 1.24 7.29 -36.71
C LEU A 574 0.22 6.70 -37.69
N LYS A 575 0.63 6.44 -38.94
CA LYS A 575 -0.21 5.83 -39.97
C LYS A 575 -0.77 4.47 -39.51
N THR A 576 0.09 3.56 -39.07
CA THR A 576 -0.33 2.23 -38.58
C THR A 576 -1.34 2.33 -37.42
N ARG A 577 -1.17 3.30 -36.50
CA ARG A 577 -2.15 3.50 -35.40
C ARG A 577 -3.52 3.93 -35.89
N LEU A 578 -3.55 4.85 -36.85
CA LEU A 578 -4.79 5.33 -37.45
C LEU A 578 -5.49 4.18 -38.20
N GLU A 579 -4.73 3.30 -38.85
CA GLU A 579 -5.25 2.10 -39.54
C GLU A 579 -5.80 1.05 -38.57
N THR A 580 -5.09 0.71 -37.48
CA THR A 580 -5.56 -0.31 -36.52
C THR A 580 -6.85 0.08 -35.82
N ARG A 581 -7.08 1.37 -35.54
CA ARG A 581 -8.33 1.88 -34.94
C ARG A 581 -9.55 1.70 -35.88
N LYS A 582 -9.33 1.53 -37.18
CA LYS A 582 -10.38 1.27 -38.18
C LYS A 582 -10.94 -0.16 -38.10
N ALA A 583 -10.12 -1.13 -37.69
CA ALA A 583 -10.47 -2.55 -37.71
C ALA A 583 -11.41 -2.98 -36.55
N THR A 584 -11.63 -2.11 -35.56
CA THR A 584 -12.38 -2.43 -34.33
C THR A 584 -13.81 -1.87 -34.31
N ALA A 585 -14.27 -1.14 -35.34
CA ALA A 585 -15.58 -0.49 -35.36
C ALA A 585 -16.37 -0.86 -36.64
N ASP A 586 -17.26 -1.85 -36.52
CA ASP A 586 -18.28 -2.16 -37.53
C ASP A 586 -19.56 -1.33 -37.27
N SER A 587 -20.18 -0.87 -38.36
CA SER A 587 -21.50 -0.21 -38.53
C SER A 587 -21.58 1.34 -38.54
N GLU A 588 -21.91 1.82 -39.75
CA GLU A 588 -22.79 2.91 -40.19
C GLU A 588 -22.85 4.25 -39.42
N GLU A 589 -22.33 5.27 -40.12
CA GLU A 589 -22.66 6.71 -40.16
C GLU A 589 -22.39 7.64 -38.95
N THR A 590 -21.72 8.76 -39.29
CA THR A 590 -21.18 9.87 -38.45
C THR A 590 -20.11 9.47 -37.43
N SER A 591 -19.03 8.85 -37.88
CA SER A 591 -17.87 8.52 -37.03
C SER A 591 -16.52 8.76 -37.72
N LEU A 592 -15.47 8.78 -36.92
CA LEU A 592 -14.09 9.19 -37.19
C LEU A 592 -13.29 8.43 -38.27
N PHE A 593 -13.95 7.87 -39.27
CA PHE A 593 -13.28 7.55 -40.53
C PHE A 593 -12.76 8.81 -41.26
N ALA A 594 -13.00 10.03 -40.73
CA ALA A 594 -12.90 11.32 -41.44
C ALA A 594 -11.70 12.22 -41.08
N LEU A 595 -10.92 11.97 -40.02
CA LEU A 595 -9.65 12.71 -39.84
C LEU A 595 -8.54 12.17 -40.77
N ASP A 596 -8.82 11.02 -41.37
CA ASP A 596 -8.33 10.46 -42.63
C ASP A 596 -7.37 9.27 -42.50
N PRO A 597 -7.89 8.04 -42.28
CA PRO A 597 -7.15 6.79 -42.11
C PRO A 597 -6.58 6.26 -43.46
N SER A 598 -5.89 7.17 -44.17
CA SER A 598 -5.14 7.10 -45.44
C SER A 598 -5.86 7.39 -46.78
N GLY A 599 -6.84 8.29 -46.78
CA GLY A 599 -7.27 9.04 -47.98
C GLY A 599 -6.42 10.29 -48.25
N ARG A 600 -6.93 11.19 -49.11
CA ARG A 600 -6.21 12.39 -49.61
C ARG A 600 -5.74 13.36 -48.52
N GLY A 601 -6.41 13.45 -47.37
CA GLY A 601 -6.05 14.34 -46.27
C GLY A 601 -4.76 13.92 -45.57
N TRP A 602 -4.51 12.61 -45.46
CA TRP A 602 -3.23 12.07 -44.99
C TRP A 602 -2.10 12.40 -45.98
N ASP A 603 -2.33 12.18 -47.27
CA ASP A 603 -1.34 12.43 -48.32
C ASP A 603 -0.93 13.92 -48.33
N THR A 604 -1.90 14.85 -48.26
CA THR A 604 -1.61 16.29 -48.17
C THR A 604 -0.92 16.70 -46.88
N PHE A 605 -1.23 16.02 -45.76
CA PHE A 605 -0.54 16.26 -44.48
C PHE A 605 0.91 15.78 -44.55
N GLU A 606 1.15 14.58 -45.07
CA GLU A 606 2.47 14.00 -45.26
C GLU A 606 3.32 14.84 -46.24
N GLU A 607 2.73 15.29 -47.35
CA GLU A 607 3.37 16.23 -48.28
C GLU A 607 3.69 17.57 -47.62
N ARG A 608 2.76 18.14 -46.85
CA ARG A 608 2.97 19.40 -46.13
C ARG A 608 4.11 19.26 -45.11
N ILE A 609 4.09 18.20 -44.31
CA ILE A 609 5.14 17.94 -43.32
C ILE A 609 6.48 17.71 -44.00
N THR A 610 6.50 16.99 -45.13
CA THR A 610 7.71 16.78 -45.94
C THR A 610 8.24 18.13 -46.44
N LYS A 611 7.39 18.95 -47.07
CA LYS A 611 7.72 20.25 -47.64
C LYS A 611 8.27 21.24 -46.60
N ILE A 612 7.56 21.40 -45.48
CA ILE A 612 7.98 22.26 -44.35
C ILE A 612 9.36 21.87 -43.84
N ILE A 613 9.65 20.57 -43.84
CA ILE A 613 10.88 20.05 -43.28
C ILE A 613 12.02 20.06 -44.33
N THR A 614 11.73 20.01 -45.63
CA THR A 614 12.73 19.98 -46.73
C THR A 614 13.06 21.34 -47.38
N GLU A 615 12.21 22.36 -47.25
CA GLU A 615 12.43 23.68 -47.85
C GLU A 615 13.29 24.59 -46.96
N PRO A 616 14.06 25.55 -47.55
CA PRO A 616 14.86 26.49 -46.79
C PRO A 616 13.98 27.47 -45.96
N GLU A 617 14.51 27.92 -44.81
CA GLU A 617 13.75 28.64 -43.76
C GLU A 617 13.04 29.92 -44.23
N ASP A 618 13.48 30.51 -45.34
CA ASP A 618 12.96 31.71 -45.97
C ASP A 618 11.60 31.51 -46.68
N VAL A 619 11.22 30.27 -46.97
CA VAL A 619 9.94 29.91 -47.63
C VAL A 619 8.85 29.47 -46.62
N ILE A 620 9.22 29.26 -45.36
CA ILE A 620 8.38 28.65 -44.32
C ILE A 620 7.52 29.70 -43.61
N THR A 621 6.22 29.43 -43.43
CA THR A 621 5.32 30.36 -42.72
C THR A 621 5.63 30.42 -41.21
N SER A 622 5.19 31.48 -40.54
CA SER A 622 5.32 31.60 -39.08
C SER A 622 4.61 30.47 -38.31
N LYS A 623 3.55 29.89 -38.88
CA LYS A 623 2.85 28.73 -38.30
C LYS A 623 3.70 27.46 -38.43
N ASP A 624 4.33 27.27 -39.58
CA ASP A 624 5.15 26.09 -39.88
C ASP A 624 6.47 26.10 -39.08
N SER A 625 7.08 27.27 -38.89
CA SER A 625 8.25 27.45 -38.00
C SER A 625 7.94 27.07 -36.54
N ARG A 626 6.75 27.40 -36.03
CA ARG A 626 6.30 26.98 -34.70
C ARG A 626 6.10 25.47 -34.61
N LEU A 627 5.53 24.84 -35.65
CA LEU A 627 5.35 23.39 -35.70
C LEU A 627 6.70 22.66 -35.74
N LEU A 628 7.65 23.13 -36.56
CA LEU A 628 9.03 22.63 -36.60
C LEU A 628 9.72 22.72 -35.24
N SER A 629 9.56 23.85 -34.55
CA SER A 629 10.10 24.03 -33.20
C SER A 629 9.52 23.01 -32.20
N LYS A 630 8.21 22.72 -32.28
CA LYS A 630 7.54 21.70 -31.44
C LYS A 630 8.04 20.30 -31.77
N ILE A 631 8.08 19.92 -33.05
CA ILE A 631 8.57 18.62 -33.53
C ILE A 631 10.03 18.42 -33.11
N GLY A 632 10.89 19.41 -33.36
CA GLY A 632 12.31 19.37 -32.99
C GLY A 632 12.53 19.28 -31.48
N ARG A 633 11.69 19.95 -30.68
CA ARG A 633 11.74 19.85 -29.21
C ARG A 633 11.33 18.47 -28.72
N ALA A 634 10.23 17.92 -29.22
CA ALA A 634 9.76 16.57 -28.89
C ALA A 634 10.81 15.51 -29.26
N ALA A 635 11.39 15.61 -30.46
CA ALA A 635 12.44 14.70 -30.93
C ALA A 635 13.73 14.79 -30.10
N ARG A 636 14.12 15.99 -29.62
CA ARG A 636 15.32 16.17 -28.78
C ARG A 636 15.13 15.64 -27.36
N ASN A 637 13.95 15.87 -26.77
CA ASN A 637 13.70 15.54 -25.37
C ASN A 637 13.47 14.04 -25.15
N SER A 638 12.75 13.40 -26.08
CA SER A 638 12.21 12.06 -25.86
C SER A 638 12.55 11.09 -26.99
N GLY A 639 13.38 11.50 -27.94
CA GLY A 639 13.73 10.70 -29.13
C GLY A 639 12.53 10.45 -30.04
N TRP A 640 12.59 9.35 -30.79
CA TRP A 640 11.53 8.90 -31.72
C TRP A 640 10.46 8.05 -31.01
N SER A 641 9.96 8.59 -29.89
CA SER A 641 9.02 7.94 -28.96
C SER A 641 7.55 8.36 -29.19
N GLU A 642 6.66 7.84 -28.34
CA GLU A 642 5.24 8.18 -28.24
C GLU A 642 4.93 9.68 -28.27
N GLU A 643 5.82 10.51 -27.72
CA GLU A 643 5.60 11.97 -27.66
C GLU A 643 5.66 12.63 -29.02
N LEU A 644 6.55 12.17 -29.90
CA LEU A 644 6.61 12.70 -31.25
C LEU A 644 5.40 12.27 -32.07
N VAL A 645 4.97 11.01 -31.94
CA VAL A 645 3.75 10.49 -32.59
C VAL A 645 2.53 11.28 -32.15
N TYR A 646 2.45 11.63 -30.87
CA TYR A 646 1.38 12.45 -30.30
C TYR A 646 1.36 13.88 -30.87
N VAL A 647 2.52 14.55 -30.93
CA VAL A 647 2.63 15.91 -31.52
C VAL A 647 2.25 15.90 -33.00
N LEU A 648 2.66 14.89 -33.76
CA LEU A 648 2.30 14.74 -35.17
C LEU A 648 0.80 14.47 -35.35
N HIS A 649 0.19 13.69 -34.45
CA HIS A 649 -1.26 13.46 -34.46
C HIS A 649 -2.05 14.76 -34.25
N HIS A 650 -1.63 15.62 -33.31
CA HIS A 650 -2.26 16.94 -33.13
C HIS A 650 -2.11 17.83 -34.36
N ALA A 651 -0.93 17.85 -34.97
CA ALA A 651 -0.69 18.62 -36.18
C ALA A 651 -1.54 18.12 -37.36
N MET A 652 -1.81 16.82 -37.43
CA MET A 652 -2.69 16.21 -38.42
C MET A 652 -4.15 16.64 -38.18
N ILE A 653 -4.63 16.62 -36.93
CA ILE A 653 -5.95 17.14 -36.57
C ILE A 653 -6.09 18.62 -36.94
N ASP A 654 -5.11 19.46 -36.56
CA ASP A 654 -5.07 20.88 -36.91
C ASP A 654 -5.16 21.08 -38.44
N HIS A 655 -4.42 20.29 -39.21
CA HIS A 655 -4.43 20.37 -40.67
C HIS A 655 -5.79 20.01 -41.28
N VAL A 656 -6.46 19.00 -40.74
CA VAL A 656 -7.78 18.58 -41.24
C VAL A 656 -8.86 19.61 -40.88
N LEU A 657 -8.79 20.20 -39.69
CA LEU A 657 -9.72 21.26 -39.27
C LEU A 657 -9.52 22.56 -40.05
N ASP A 658 -8.26 22.98 -40.27
CA ASP A 658 -7.92 24.23 -40.99
C ASP A 658 -8.32 24.18 -42.48
N ASN A 659 -8.29 23.00 -43.11
CA ASN A 659 -8.58 22.83 -44.55
C ASN A 659 -10.09 22.72 -44.87
N GLY A 660 -10.98 22.78 -43.87
CA GLY A 660 -12.43 22.83 -44.07
C GLY A 660 -13.06 21.57 -44.72
N SER A 661 -12.33 20.46 -44.77
CA SER A 661 -12.76 19.19 -45.37
C SER A 661 -13.73 18.38 -44.49
N TYR A 662 -13.97 18.81 -43.25
CA TYR A 662 -14.93 18.18 -42.35
C TYR A 662 -16.25 18.97 -42.29
N LYS A 663 -17.32 18.39 -42.83
CA LYS A 663 -18.71 18.81 -42.61
C LYS A 663 -19.41 17.73 -41.79
N VAL A 664 -19.90 18.08 -40.60
CA VAL A 664 -20.71 17.17 -39.77
C VAL A 664 -21.94 16.77 -40.59
N ALA A 665 -22.09 15.47 -40.87
CA ALA A 665 -23.26 15.00 -41.62
C ALA A 665 -24.50 15.07 -40.73
N GLY A 666 -25.56 15.73 -41.22
CA GLY A 666 -26.90 15.67 -40.63
C GLY A 666 -27.44 16.96 -40.00
N GLU A 667 -26.60 17.90 -39.57
CA GLU A 667 -27.05 19.22 -39.11
C GLU A 667 -26.23 20.34 -39.73
N VAL A 668 -26.93 21.34 -40.27
CA VAL A 668 -26.33 22.54 -40.83
C VAL A 668 -25.46 23.24 -39.77
N GLY A 669 -24.14 23.16 -39.94
CA GLY A 669 -23.18 24.26 -39.77
C GLY A 669 -23.30 25.16 -38.54
N LYS A 670 -23.55 24.64 -37.34
CA LYS A 670 -23.35 25.44 -36.13
C LYS A 670 -21.85 25.50 -35.81
N PRO A 671 -21.24 26.70 -35.70
CA PRO A 671 -19.84 26.82 -35.34
C PRO A 671 -19.59 26.18 -33.96
N VAL A 672 -18.38 25.67 -33.76
CA VAL A 672 -17.95 25.22 -32.43
C VAL A 672 -18.09 26.40 -31.47
N PRO A 673 -18.78 26.26 -30.32
CA PRO A 673 -18.86 27.32 -29.34
C PRO A 673 -17.46 27.74 -28.91
N THR A 674 -17.21 29.05 -28.99
CA THR A 674 -15.97 29.68 -28.52
C THR A 674 -16.26 30.81 -27.52
N ASP A 675 -17.51 31.12 -27.21
CA ASP A 675 -17.85 32.26 -26.37
C ASP A 675 -17.87 31.89 -24.88
N LEU A 676 -16.90 32.40 -24.14
CA LEU A 676 -16.82 32.34 -22.67
C LEU A 676 -16.85 33.75 -22.04
N ARG A 677 -17.41 34.75 -22.74
CA ARG A 677 -17.40 36.16 -22.30
C ARG A 677 -18.31 36.45 -21.11
N TYR A 678 -19.33 35.62 -20.86
CA TYR A 678 -20.34 35.86 -19.82
C TYR A 678 -20.34 34.85 -18.66
N PRO A 679 -19.22 34.63 -17.91
CA PRO A 679 -19.21 33.69 -16.77
C PRO A 679 -20.20 34.04 -15.65
N THR A 680 -20.60 35.31 -15.53
CA THR A 680 -21.60 35.79 -14.57
C THR A 680 -23.00 35.21 -14.80
N GLU A 681 -23.29 34.77 -16.02
CA GLU A 681 -24.59 34.24 -16.44
C GLU A 681 -24.68 32.71 -16.33
N TRP A 682 -23.56 32.01 -16.15
CA TRP A 682 -23.52 30.54 -16.08
C TRP A 682 -24.31 29.96 -14.89
N TYR A 683 -24.63 30.78 -13.90
CA TYR A 683 -25.24 30.36 -12.64
C TYR A 683 -26.66 30.91 -12.48
N ALA A 684 -27.59 30.41 -13.29
CA ALA A 684 -28.97 30.89 -13.32
C ALA A 684 -29.64 30.89 -11.94
N GLY A 685 -29.45 29.85 -11.12
CA GLY A 685 -30.00 29.77 -9.76
C GLY A 685 -29.56 30.95 -8.87
N ALA A 686 -28.27 31.29 -8.89
CA ALA A 686 -27.74 32.42 -8.12
C ALA A 686 -28.11 33.80 -8.70
N ARG A 687 -28.66 33.85 -9.93
CA ARG A 687 -29.16 35.09 -10.56
C ARG A 687 -30.66 35.30 -10.34
N GLN A 688 -31.40 34.28 -9.88
CA GLN A 688 -32.82 34.38 -9.56
C GLN A 688 -33.09 35.10 -8.22
N MET A 689 -32.05 35.27 -7.40
CA MET A 689 -32.12 35.97 -6.12
C MET A 689 -31.20 37.20 -6.13
N GLN A 690 -31.62 38.26 -5.44
CA GLN A 690 -30.73 39.39 -5.15
C GLN A 690 -29.81 39.00 -3.99
N ARG A 691 -28.48 39.08 -4.19
CA ARG A 691 -27.50 38.71 -3.17
C ARG A 691 -26.85 39.95 -2.55
N GLU A 692 -26.52 39.84 -1.27
CA GLU A 692 -25.71 40.81 -0.54
C GLU A 692 -24.28 40.29 -0.38
N VAL A 693 -23.31 40.97 -0.97
CA VAL A 693 -21.89 40.61 -0.91
C VAL A 693 -21.20 41.40 0.19
N HIS A 694 -20.68 40.68 1.20
CA HIS A 694 -19.91 41.24 2.31
C HIS A 694 -18.42 40.96 2.14
N LEU A 695 -17.67 41.96 1.68
CA LEU A 695 -16.23 41.86 1.45
C LEU A 695 -15.43 42.28 2.68
N HIS A 696 -14.93 41.29 3.43
CA HIS A 696 -14.07 41.45 4.61
C HIS A 696 -12.59 41.49 4.21
N VAL A 697 -12.00 42.69 4.19
CA VAL A 697 -10.63 42.94 3.71
C VAL A 697 -9.70 43.35 4.83
N GLY A 698 -8.55 42.70 4.93
CA GLY A 698 -7.52 43.07 5.89
C GLY A 698 -6.32 42.12 5.86
N PRO A 699 -5.19 42.49 6.50
CA PRO A 699 -4.00 41.65 6.54
C PRO A 699 -4.29 40.32 7.26
N THR A 700 -3.35 39.38 7.21
CA THR A 700 -3.42 38.18 8.05
C THR A 700 -3.43 38.58 9.54
N ASN A 701 -4.12 37.80 10.38
CA ASN A 701 -4.28 38.09 11.82
C ASN A 701 -5.07 39.38 12.13
N SER A 702 -6.22 39.56 11.47
CA SER A 702 -7.09 40.75 11.60
C SER A 702 -8.52 40.45 12.07
N GLY A 703 -8.85 39.18 12.31
CA GLY A 703 -10.21 38.77 12.72
C GLY A 703 -11.25 38.71 11.61
N LYS A 704 -10.90 39.01 10.35
CA LYS A 704 -11.84 39.03 9.21
C LYS A 704 -12.69 37.76 9.05
N THR A 705 -12.06 36.59 9.03
CA THR A 705 -12.73 35.29 8.84
C THR A 705 -13.59 34.91 10.04
N TYR A 706 -13.23 35.35 11.25
CA TYR A 706 -14.00 35.06 12.46
C TYR A 706 -15.40 35.67 12.39
N ASN A 707 -15.53 36.91 11.92
CA ASN A 707 -16.82 37.58 11.80
C ASN A 707 -17.73 36.93 10.76
N ALA A 708 -17.17 36.54 9.61
CA ALA A 708 -17.92 35.82 8.58
C ALA A 708 -18.42 34.45 9.07
N LEU A 709 -17.56 33.69 9.79
CA LEU A 709 -17.95 32.41 10.38
C LEU A 709 -18.99 32.55 11.49
N LYS A 710 -18.93 33.62 12.29
CA LYS A 710 -19.95 33.91 13.30
C LYS A 710 -21.30 34.16 12.64
N ARG A 711 -21.33 34.86 11.51
CA ARG A 711 -22.56 35.09 10.75
C ARG A 711 -23.17 33.79 10.21
N LEU A 712 -22.32 32.90 9.68
CA LEU A 712 -22.74 31.55 9.24
C LEU A 712 -23.31 30.74 10.42
N GLU A 713 -22.66 30.79 11.58
CA GLU A 713 -23.12 30.15 12.81
C GLU A 713 -24.48 30.69 13.29
N GLU A 714 -24.69 32.02 13.25
CA GLU A 714 -25.94 32.67 13.65
C GLU A 714 -27.14 32.30 12.76
N LYS A 715 -26.92 32.10 11.45
CA LYS A 715 -27.99 31.80 10.49
C LYS A 715 -28.34 30.32 10.44
N GLY A 716 -27.41 29.44 10.77
CA GLY A 716 -27.67 28.00 10.82
C GLY A 716 -27.78 27.31 9.45
N SER A 717 -27.69 28.03 8.33
CA SER A 717 -27.79 27.50 6.96
C SER A 717 -26.75 28.14 6.04
N GLY A 718 -25.92 27.33 5.39
CA GLY A 718 -24.82 27.86 4.59
C GLY A 718 -23.69 26.92 4.26
N PHE A 719 -22.62 27.47 3.72
CA PHE A 719 -21.38 26.75 3.54
C PHE A 719 -20.15 27.62 3.82
N TYR A 720 -19.09 26.97 4.29
CA TYR A 720 -17.74 27.51 4.28
C TYR A 720 -16.95 26.90 3.12
N ALA A 721 -16.27 27.75 2.37
CA ALA A 721 -15.43 27.41 1.22
C ALA A 721 -13.98 27.84 1.48
N GLY A 722 -13.15 26.90 1.90
CA GLY A 722 -11.75 27.13 2.24
C GLY A 722 -10.77 26.80 1.10
N PRO A 723 -9.60 27.46 1.02
CA PRO A 723 -8.53 27.14 0.06
C PRO A 723 -7.88 25.77 0.27
N LEU A 724 -7.99 25.21 1.47
CA LEU A 724 -7.22 24.06 1.95
C LEU A 724 -8.09 23.12 2.77
N ARG A 725 -7.83 21.82 2.63
CA ARG A 725 -8.45 20.76 3.45
C ARG A 725 -8.33 21.07 4.94
N LEU A 726 -7.16 21.50 5.40
CA LEU A 726 -6.93 21.87 6.80
C LEU A 726 -7.91 22.89 7.34
N LEU A 727 -8.29 23.91 6.55
CA LEU A 727 -9.23 24.92 7.00
C LEU A 727 -10.67 24.41 7.00
N ALA A 728 -11.05 23.59 6.02
CA ALA A 728 -12.35 22.92 6.03
C ALA A 728 -12.51 22.04 7.28
N HIS A 729 -11.48 21.25 7.61
CA HIS A 729 -11.44 20.46 8.85
C HIS A 729 -11.44 21.33 10.12
N GLU A 730 -10.74 22.47 10.13
CA GLU A 730 -10.71 23.39 11.27
C GLU A 730 -12.10 23.97 11.55
N VAL A 731 -12.80 24.43 10.50
CA VAL A 731 -14.17 24.96 10.62
C VAL A 731 -15.15 23.87 11.03
N TYR A 732 -15.11 22.69 10.39
CA TYR A 732 -15.91 21.53 10.77
C TYR A 732 -15.72 21.16 12.25
N SER A 733 -14.46 21.03 12.71
CA SER A 733 -14.15 20.67 14.10
C SER A 733 -14.61 21.76 15.08
N ARG A 734 -14.51 23.03 14.70
CA ARG A 734 -14.99 24.17 15.51
C ARG A 734 -16.51 24.14 15.67
N PHE A 735 -17.26 23.83 14.61
CA PHE A 735 -18.72 23.79 14.66
C PHE A 735 -19.20 22.57 15.44
N LYS A 736 -18.58 21.40 15.19
CA LYS A 736 -18.83 20.19 15.97
C LYS A 736 -18.57 20.36 17.47
N ALA A 737 -17.45 21.00 17.84
CA ALA A 737 -17.13 21.29 19.24
C ALA A 737 -18.12 22.26 19.93
N LYS A 738 -18.85 23.04 19.16
CA LYS A 738 -19.91 23.94 19.64
C LYS A 738 -21.31 23.32 19.58
N GLY A 739 -21.44 22.06 19.14
CA GLY A 739 -22.72 21.38 18.96
C GLY A 739 -23.53 21.90 17.76
N VAL A 740 -22.90 22.55 16.79
CA VAL A 740 -23.54 23.00 15.55
C VAL A 740 -23.41 21.88 14.50
N PRO A 741 -24.52 21.29 14.01
CA PRO A 741 -24.47 20.27 12.97
C PRO A 741 -23.79 20.82 11.71
N CYS A 742 -22.79 20.10 11.19
CA CYS A 742 -22.00 20.56 10.06
C CYS A 742 -21.43 19.37 9.30
N ASP A 743 -21.66 19.32 7.99
CA ASP A 743 -21.01 18.34 7.13
C ASP A 743 -19.56 18.76 6.83
N LEU A 744 -18.71 17.78 6.54
CA LEU A 744 -17.37 17.99 5.98
C LEU A 744 -17.33 17.45 4.55
N VAL A 745 -17.03 18.32 3.58
CA VAL A 745 -16.94 17.93 2.16
C VAL A 745 -15.62 18.39 1.56
N THR A 746 -14.67 17.47 1.48
CA THR A 746 -13.40 17.69 0.78
C THR A 746 -13.28 16.77 -0.44
N GLY A 747 -12.18 16.87 -1.19
CA GLY A 747 -11.97 16.01 -2.35
C GLY A 747 -11.87 14.52 -2.00
N ASP A 748 -11.30 14.19 -0.86
CA ASP A 748 -10.90 12.82 -0.48
C ASP A 748 -11.42 12.38 0.89
N ASP A 749 -12.14 13.24 1.61
CA ASP A 749 -12.81 12.94 2.89
C ASP A 749 -14.17 13.65 2.88
N VAL A 750 -15.23 12.86 3.00
CA VAL A 750 -16.62 13.33 3.10
C VAL A 750 -17.26 12.69 4.32
N ARG A 751 -17.74 13.53 5.24
CA ARG A 751 -18.40 13.10 6.47
C ARG A 751 -19.71 13.86 6.59
N PHE A 752 -20.79 13.10 6.64
CA PHE A 752 -22.12 13.62 6.91
C PHE A 752 -22.39 13.51 8.41
N ASP A 753 -23.05 14.51 8.95
CA ASP A 753 -23.59 14.42 10.31
C ASP A 753 -24.75 13.39 10.35
N GLU A 754 -25.09 12.90 11.54
CA GLU A 754 -26.14 11.88 11.71
C GLU A 754 -27.54 12.46 11.47
N ASN A 755 -27.68 13.78 11.57
CA ASN A 755 -28.93 14.47 11.28
C ASN A 755 -29.08 14.70 9.77
N GLU A 756 -30.08 14.11 9.14
CA GLU A 756 -30.33 14.24 7.69
C GLU A 756 -30.65 15.69 7.25
N ASP A 757 -31.04 16.57 8.19
CA ASP A 757 -31.44 17.97 7.93
C ASP A 757 -30.29 18.99 8.10
N VAL A 758 -29.02 18.57 8.02
CA VAL A 758 -27.88 19.48 8.21
C VAL A 758 -27.85 20.58 7.17
N ALA A 759 -27.92 21.83 7.66
CA ALA A 759 -27.98 23.03 6.84
C ALA A 759 -26.61 23.70 6.62
N ILE A 760 -25.53 23.25 7.30
CA ILE A 760 -24.18 23.81 7.14
C ILE A 760 -23.19 22.78 6.59
N ALA A 761 -22.38 23.17 5.61
CA ALA A 761 -21.25 22.37 5.12
C ALA A 761 -19.92 23.14 5.17
N ALA A 762 -18.89 22.52 5.75
CA ALA A 762 -17.50 22.99 5.66
C ALA A 762 -16.78 22.26 4.53
N SER A 763 -16.33 22.99 3.52
CA SER A 763 -15.80 22.40 2.28
C SER A 763 -14.54 23.08 1.77
N THR A 764 -13.76 22.35 0.98
CA THR A 764 -12.79 22.99 0.08
C THR A 764 -13.54 23.71 -1.03
N VAL A 765 -13.05 24.88 -1.47
CA VAL A 765 -13.74 25.73 -2.45
C VAL A 765 -14.15 25.01 -3.74
N GLU A 766 -13.36 24.03 -4.20
CA GLU A 766 -13.68 23.20 -5.37
C GLU A 766 -14.94 22.34 -5.21
N MET A 767 -15.27 21.97 -3.97
CA MET A 767 -16.34 21.02 -3.63
C MET A 767 -17.67 21.70 -3.27
N VAL A 768 -17.73 23.03 -3.34
CA VAL A 768 -18.94 23.79 -3.02
C VAL A 768 -20.08 23.38 -3.95
N ASN A 769 -21.22 23.05 -3.35
CA ASN A 769 -22.48 22.82 -4.06
C ASN A 769 -23.16 24.16 -4.35
N THR A 770 -23.00 24.68 -5.56
CA THR A 770 -23.60 25.94 -6.02
C THR A 770 -25.09 25.81 -6.37
N ALA A 771 -25.64 24.59 -6.43
CA ALA A 771 -27.05 24.37 -6.74
C ALA A 771 -27.95 24.49 -5.48
N ARG A 772 -27.42 24.17 -4.31
CA ARG A 772 -28.15 24.24 -3.04
C ARG A 772 -28.37 25.69 -2.63
N ALA A 773 -29.64 26.09 -2.45
CA ALA A 773 -30.00 27.38 -1.88
C ALA A 773 -29.70 27.39 -0.37
N VAL A 774 -29.01 28.43 0.11
CA VAL A 774 -28.62 28.59 1.52
C VAL A 774 -28.72 30.04 1.97
N ASP A 775 -28.64 30.31 3.27
CA ASP A 775 -28.69 31.69 3.76
C ASP A 775 -27.33 32.40 3.65
N VAL A 776 -26.24 31.72 4.03
CA VAL A 776 -24.90 32.32 4.11
C VAL A 776 -23.85 31.50 3.36
N ALA A 777 -23.07 32.14 2.49
CA ALA A 777 -21.87 31.57 1.88
C ALA A 777 -20.62 32.29 2.40
N VAL A 778 -19.66 31.57 2.97
CA VAL A 778 -18.36 32.13 3.40
C VAL A 778 -17.27 31.61 2.48
N ILE A 779 -16.66 32.50 1.69
CA ILE A 779 -15.55 32.18 0.78
C ILE A 779 -14.27 32.81 1.32
N ASP A 780 -13.33 31.97 1.73
CA ASP A 780 -12.09 32.41 2.35
C ASP A 780 -10.97 32.60 1.33
N GLU A 781 -10.05 33.49 1.66
CA GLU A 781 -8.86 33.84 0.87
C GLU A 781 -9.20 34.20 -0.60
N ILE A 782 -10.20 35.06 -0.80
CA ILE A 782 -10.78 35.40 -2.11
C ILE A 782 -9.77 35.92 -3.13
N GLN A 783 -8.62 36.44 -2.73
CA GLN A 783 -7.55 36.83 -3.65
C GLN A 783 -7.00 35.67 -4.48
N MET A 784 -7.21 34.42 -4.03
CA MET A 784 -6.89 33.22 -4.81
C MET A 784 -7.70 33.13 -6.11
N ILE A 785 -8.72 33.98 -6.31
CA ILE A 785 -9.38 34.17 -7.62
C ILE A 785 -8.40 34.59 -8.73
N GLU A 786 -7.26 35.19 -8.37
CA GLU A 786 -6.19 35.57 -9.30
C GLU A 786 -5.25 34.41 -9.67
N SER A 787 -5.40 33.26 -9.00
CA SER A 787 -4.54 32.10 -9.20
C SER A 787 -4.65 31.60 -10.64
N GLU A 788 -3.51 31.51 -11.32
CA GLU A 788 -3.43 30.97 -12.68
C GLU A 788 -3.88 29.51 -12.73
N ASP A 789 -3.63 28.70 -11.69
CA ASP A 789 -3.97 27.27 -11.72
C ASP A 789 -5.34 26.95 -11.08
N ARG A 790 -5.71 27.63 -9.98
CA ARG A 790 -6.90 27.27 -9.17
C ARG A 790 -7.98 28.37 -9.12
N GLY A 791 -7.77 29.53 -9.74
CA GLY A 791 -8.65 30.70 -9.62
C GLY A 791 -10.10 30.41 -10.02
N TRP A 792 -10.31 29.48 -10.95
CA TRP A 792 -11.63 29.02 -11.39
C TRP A 792 -12.55 28.58 -10.26
N ALA A 793 -12.01 27.98 -9.20
CA ALA A 793 -12.82 27.48 -8.09
C ALA A 793 -13.42 28.64 -7.26
N TRP A 794 -12.63 29.69 -7.00
CA TRP A 794 -13.11 30.91 -6.34
C TRP A 794 -14.11 31.66 -7.20
N THR A 795 -13.84 31.76 -8.50
CA THR A 795 -14.78 32.39 -9.44
C THR A 795 -16.10 31.63 -9.46
N ARG A 796 -16.07 30.30 -9.57
CA ARG A 796 -17.26 29.45 -9.51
C ARG A 796 -18.01 29.61 -8.19
N ALA A 797 -17.32 29.57 -7.06
CA ALA A 797 -17.94 29.72 -5.74
C ALA A 797 -18.57 31.11 -5.58
N PHE A 798 -17.89 32.18 -6.00
CA PHE A 798 -18.40 33.54 -5.86
C PHE A 798 -19.56 33.83 -6.81
N LEU A 799 -19.40 33.55 -8.10
CA LEU A 799 -20.43 33.80 -9.11
C LEU A 799 -21.64 32.88 -8.94
N GLY A 800 -21.40 31.64 -8.48
CA GLY A 800 -22.40 30.58 -8.37
C GLY A 800 -22.97 30.34 -6.97
N ALA A 801 -22.52 31.02 -5.92
CA ALA A 801 -23.14 30.91 -4.60
C ALA A 801 -24.62 31.29 -4.65
N ASN A 802 -25.49 30.30 -4.53
CA ASN A 802 -26.94 30.46 -4.39
C ASN A 802 -27.27 30.77 -2.92
N ALA A 803 -26.82 31.94 -2.46
CA ALA A 803 -26.92 32.38 -1.07
C ALA A 803 -27.38 33.83 -0.96
N ALA A 804 -28.18 34.13 0.07
CA ALA A 804 -28.66 35.49 0.32
C ALA A 804 -27.50 36.43 0.73
N GLU A 805 -26.64 35.97 1.64
CA GLU A 805 -25.45 36.70 2.08
C GLU A 805 -24.17 35.97 1.62
N VAL A 806 -23.32 36.63 0.83
CA VAL A 806 -22.04 36.08 0.34
C VAL A 806 -20.88 36.83 1.00
N HIS A 807 -20.27 36.22 2.01
CA HIS A 807 -19.13 36.75 2.74
C HIS A 807 -17.80 36.35 2.10
N LEU A 808 -17.05 37.33 1.62
CA LEU A 808 -15.73 37.15 1.01
C LEU A 808 -14.65 37.61 1.99
N CYS A 809 -13.72 36.75 2.37
CA CYS A 809 -12.60 37.09 3.24
C CYS A 809 -11.29 37.16 2.46
N GLY A 810 -10.55 38.26 2.53
CA GLY A 810 -9.28 38.37 1.81
C GLY A 810 -8.49 39.64 2.07
N GLU A 811 -7.66 40.01 1.10
CA GLU A 811 -6.81 41.19 1.14
C GLU A 811 -7.38 42.37 0.32
N PRO A 812 -7.01 43.63 0.61
CA PRO A 812 -7.56 44.81 -0.06
C PRO A 812 -7.39 44.85 -1.59
N ARG A 813 -6.39 44.11 -2.14
CA ARG A 813 -6.10 44.07 -3.58
C ARG A 813 -7.28 43.59 -4.44
N VAL A 814 -8.21 42.83 -3.86
CA VAL A 814 -9.36 42.28 -4.60
C VAL A 814 -10.51 43.28 -4.76
N ILE A 815 -10.53 44.37 -3.98
CA ILE A 815 -11.67 45.30 -3.94
C ILE A 815 -12.07 45.80 -5.34
N PRO A 816 -11.13 46.23 -6.22
CA PRO A 816 -11.51 46.74 -7.54
C PRO A 816 -12.21 45.68 -8.39
N LEU A 817 -11.69 44.46 -8.42
CA LEU A 817 -12.25 43.35 -9.20
C LEU A 817 -13.62 42.93 -8.67
N ILE A 818 -13.74 42.73 -7.35
CA ILE A 818 -15.01 42.30 -6.73
C ILE A 818 -16.09 43.36 -6.92
N ARG A 819 -15.75 44.64 -6.81
CA ARG A 819 -16.71 45.74 -7.05
C ARG A 819 -17.28 45.70 -8.46
N GLU A 820 -16.44 45.49 -9.46
CA GLU A 820 -16.88 45.42 -10.85
C GLU A 820 -17.72 44.17 -11.13
N LEU A 821 -17.29 43.00 -10.66
CA LEU A 821 -18.04 41.76 -10.83
C LEU A 821 -19.41 41.81 -10.12
N THR A 822 -19.44 42.36 -8.91
CA THR A 822 -20.69 42.56 -8.14
C THR A 822 -21.65 43.48 -8.91
N ALA A 823 -21.14 44.61 -9.42
CA ALA A 823 -21.93 45.54 -10.22
C ALA A 823 -22.47 44.88 -11.51
N SER A 824 -21.69 44.04 -12.19
CA SER A 824 -22.16 43.32 -13.39
C SER A 824 -23.25 42.28 -13.11
N MET A 825 -23.29 41.73 -11.89
CA MET A 825 -24.32 40.78 -11.47
C MET A 825 -25.57 41.46 -10.91
N GLY A 826 -25.53 42.76 -10.65
CA GLY A 826 -26.61 43.49 -9.98
C GLY A 826 -26.69 43.24 -8.46
N ASP A 827 -25.65 42.68 -7.85
CA ASP A 827 -25.59 42.38 -6.42
C ASP A 827 -25.18 43.64 -5.61
N THR A 828 -25.54 43.68 -4.32
CA THR A 828 -25.13 44.77 -3.41
C THR A 828 -23.75 44.47 -2.79
N LEU A 829 -22.85 45.45 -2.68
CA LEU A 829 -21.51 45.26 -2.07
C LEU A 829 -21.30 46.10 -0.80
N HIS A 830 -20.98 45.43 0.30
CA HIS A 830 -20.54 46.02 1.56
C HIS A 830 -19.06 45.69 1.82
N VAL A 831 -18.21 46.71 1.96
CA VAL A 831 -16.76 46.52 2.21
C VAL A 831 -16.42 46.80 3.67
N HIS A 832 -15.92 45.78 4.37
CA HIS A 832 -15.52 45.82 5.78
C HIS A 832 -14.00 45.79 5.89
N GLN A 833 -13.38 46.86 6.43
CA GLN A 833 -11.93 46.96 6.56
C GLN A 833 -11.45 46.57 7.96
N TYR A 834 -10.45 45.69 8.01
CA TYR A 834 -9.87 45.18 9.25
C TYR A 834 -8.40 45.57 9.38
N LYS A 835 -7.99 45.96 10.59
CA LYS A 835 -6.58 46.19 10.95
C LYS A 835 -6.00 44.95 11.62
N ARG A 836 -4.67 44.83 11.59
CA ARG A 836 -3.96 43.72 12.23
C ARG A 836 -4.09 43.81 13.76
N LEU A 837 -4.32 42.67 14.43
CA LEU A 837 -4.51 42.62 15.89
C LEU A 837 -3.22 42.91 16.67
N ASN A 838 -2.07 42.45 16.18
CA ASN A 838 -0.75 42.69 16.77
C ASN A 838 0.17 43.42 15.77
N GLY A 839 1.18 44.15 16.25
CA GLY A 839 2.19 44.80 15.40
C GLY A 839 3.12 43.80 14.69
N LEU A 840 3.63 44.16 13.51
CA LEU A 840 4.65 43.42 12.75
C LEU A 840 5.82 44.37 12.46
N LYS A 841 7.06 43.97 12.77
CA LYS A 841 8.24 44.80 12.54
C LYS A 841 9.35 44.02 11.83
N VAL A 842 9.91 44.62 10.78
CA VAL A 842 11.11 44.10 10.11
C VAL A 842 12.33 44.47 10.95
N MET A 843 13.23 43.51 11.17
CA MET A 843 14.47 43.75 11.92
C MET A 843 15.47 44.55 11.08
N SER A 844 16.34 45.32 11.75
CA SER A 844 17.39 46.11 11.10
C SER A 844 18.67 45.33 10.77
N LYS A 845 18.76 44.06 11.19
CA LYS A 845 19.91 43.17 10.99
C LYS A 845 19.43 41.74 10.72
N SER A 846 20.15 41.01 9.87
CA SER A 846 19.92 39.57 9.64
C SER A 846 20.50 38.71 10.77
N LEU A 847 20.32 37.39 10.68
CA LEU A 847 21.03 36.43 11.55
C LEU A 847 22.49 36.19 11.15
N ARG A 848 23.00 36.84 10.09
CA ARG A 848 24.39 36.76 9.61
C ARG A 848 24.89 35.32 9.40
N GLY A 849 24.00 34.42 9.01
CA GLY A 849 24.33 33.03 8.74
C GLY A 849 24.53 32.14 9.98
N ASP A 850 24.19 32.61 11.19
CA ASP A 850 24.43 31.86 12.44
C ASP A 850 23.13 31.30 13.06
N PHE A 851 22.98 29.97 13.04
CA PHE A 851 21.84 29.27 13.66
C PHE A 851 21.86 29.28 15.19
N LYS A 852 22.99 29.59 15.85
CA LYS A 852 23.05 29.72 17.32
C LYS A 852 22.30 30.95 17.83
N SER A 853 21.99 31.89 16.94
CA SER A 853 21.20 33.09 17.25
C SER A 853 19.67 32.86 17.24
N LEU A 854 19.23 31.62 16.97
CA LEU A 854 17.83 31.22 17.02
C LEU A 854 17.27 31.29 18.45
N LYS A 855 15.99 31.62 18.56
CA LYS A 855 15.23 31.74 19.81
C LYS A 855 13.94 30.93 19.75
N LYS A 856 13.44 30.49 20.90
CA LYS A 856 12.17 29.76 20.99
C LYS A 856 11.03 30.52 20.29
N GLY A 857 10.33 29.84 19.38
CA GLY A 857 9.28 30.41 18.55
C GLY A 857 9.75 30.99 17.22
N ASP A 858 11.02 30.77 16.85
CA ASP A 858 11.54 31.09 15.52
C ASP A 858 11.08 30.08 14.46
N CYS A 859 10.68 30.61 13.30
CA CYS A 859 10.36 29.82 12.12
C CYS A 859 11.27 30.19 10.96
N VAL A 860 12.03 29.22 10.45
CA VAL A 860 12.92 29.38 9.30
C VAL A 860 12.21 28.91 8.02
N VAL A 861 12.07 29.80 7.06
CA VAL A 861 11.33 29.57 5.81
C VAL A 861 12.29 29.25 4.67
N ALA A 862 12.12 28.08 4.04
CA ALA A 862 12.91 27.62 2.90
C ALA A 862 12.03 27.00 1.80
N PHE A 863 12.44 27.12 0.53
CA PHE A 863 11.59 26.76 -0.62
C PHE A 863 11.97 25.44 -1.31
N SER A 864 12.80 24.63 -0.66
CA SER A 864 13.21 23.31 -1.14
C SER A 864 13.10 22.28 -0.02
N ILE A 865 12.45 21.15 -0.30
CA ILE A 865 12.32 20.03 0.66
C ILE A 865 13.71 19.56 1.12
N VAL A 866 14.67 19.47 0.18
CA VAL A 866 16.06 19.08 0.50
C VAL A 866 16.68 20.06 1.51
N THR A 867 16.48 21.36 1.30
CA THR A 867 16.96 22.39 2.21
C THR A 867 16.24 22.33 3.55
N ILE A 868 14.93 22.06 3.59
CA ILE A 868 14.16 21.95 4.84
C ILE A 868 14.71 20.84 5.74
N HIS A 869 14.97 19.65 5.20
CA HIS A 869 15.58 18.56 5.98
C HIS A 869 17.00 18.87 6.42
N ALA A 870 17.81 19.52 5.56
CA ALA A 870 19.17 19.94 5.91
C ALA A 870 19.16 20.97 7.06
N LEU A 871 18.28 21.97 6.99
CA LEU A 871 18.12 22.99 8.02
C LEU A 871 17.62 22.42 9.34
N LYS A 872 16.63 21.52 9.31
CA LYS A 872 16.19 20.79 10.52
C LYS A 872 17.38 20.13 11.20
N LYS A 873 18.17 19.37 10.44
CA LYS A 873 19.35 18.65 10.95
C LYS A 873 20.37 19.61 11.56
N GLN A 874 20.68 20.70 10.85
CA GLN A 874 21.64 21.70 11.29
C GLN A 874 21.19 22.40 12.58
N ILE A 875 19.92 22.82 12.66
CA ILE A 875 19.35 23.48 13.83
C ILE A 875 19.37 22.55 15.05
N GLU A 876 18.99 21.28 14.89
CA GLU A 876 19.02 20.32 16.00
C GLU A 876 20.44 20.05 16.52
N VAL A 877 21.45 20.08 15.64
CA VAL A 877 22.86 19.94 15.99
C VAL A 877 23.39 21.19 16.70
N ASP A 878 23.14 22.38 16.14
CA ASP A 878 23.71 23.64 16.63
C ASP A 878 23.05 24.13 17.92
N THR A 879 21.75 23.86 18.10
CA THR A 879 20.98 24.35 19.25
C THR A 879 20.74 23.30 20.33
N GLY A 880 20.89 22.01 20.02
CA GLY A 880 20.58 20.91 20.92
C GLY A 880 19.10 20.76 21.29
N ARG A 881 18.18 21.45 20.60
CA ARG A 881 16.72 21.40 20.80
C ARG A 881 16.02 20.80 19.57
N ARG A 882 14.77 20.34 19.72
CA ARG A 882 14.01 19.72 18.62
C ARG A 882 13.48 20.77 17.66
N CYS A 883 13.39 20.38 16.39
CA CYS A 883 12.85 21.24 15.34
C CYS A 883 11.69 20.53 14.60
N ALA A 884 10.53 21.17 14.53
CA ALA A 884 9.38 20.71 13.75
C ALA A 884 9.59 21.04 12.26
N ILE A 885 8.92 20.28 11.37
CA ILE A 885 9.01 20.51 9.91
C ILE A 885 7.63 20.56 9.26
N VAL A 886 7.44 21.53 8.36
CA VAL A 886 6.19 21.69 7.59
C VAL A 886 6.51 22.05 6.13
N TYR A 887 6.17 21.17 5.19
CA TYR A 887 6.27 21.45 3.76
C TYR A 887 5.05 20.92 3.00
N GLY A 888 4.80 21.43 1.79
CA GLY A 888 3.56 21.17 1.05
C GLY A 888 3.28 19.70 0.72
N GLY A 889 4.32 18.88 0.56
CA GLY A 889 4.20 17.44 0.29
C GLY A 889 3.74 16.59 1.47
N LEU A 890 3.75 17.12 2.70
CA LEU A 890 3.30 16.40 3.88
C LEU A 890 1.76 16.27 3.94
N PRO A 891 1.24 15.11 4.41
CA PRO A 891 -0.17 14.97 4.71
C PRO A 891 -0.69 16.12 5.60
N PRO A 892 -1.91 16.64 5.36
CA PRO A 892 -2.54 17.66 6.21
C PRO A 892 -2.46 17.32 7.71
N GLU A 893 -2.80 16.10 8.08
CA GLU A 893 -2.84 15.57 9.44
C GLU A 893 -1.45 15.61 10.07
N THR A 894 -0.42 15.18 9.33
CA THR A 894 0.99 15.32 9.72
C THR A 894 1.39 16.78 9.93
N ARG A 895 0.97 17.69 9.04
CA ARG A 895 1.26 19.12 9.20
C ARG A 895 0.61 19.72 10.44
N ALA A 896 -0.65 19.36 10.72
CA ALA A 896 -1.35 19.77 11.93
C ALA A 896 -0.65 19.23 13.18
N GLN A 897 -0.18 17.98 13.17
CA GLN A 897 0.56 17.40 14.28
C GLN A 897 1.92 18.09 14.50
N GLN A 898 2.69 18.36 13.45
CA GLN A 898 3.95 19.10 13.55
C GLN A 898 3.74 20.54 14.05
N ALA A 899 2.66 21.19 13.61
CA ALA A 899 2.25 22.49 14.12
C ALA A 899 1.87 22.43 15.61
N ALA A 900 1.15 21.39 16.04
CA ALA A 900 0.81 21.19 17.45
C ALA A 900 2.06 21.02 18.31
N PHE A 901 3.06 20.23 17.85
CA PHE A 901 4.35 20.13 18.55
C PHE A 901 5.05 21.48 18.67
N PHE A 902 5.09 22.29 17.61
CA PHE A 902 5.70 23.62 17.69
C PHE A 902 4.94 24.61 18.59
N ASN A 903 3.61 24.49 18.66
CA ASN A 903 2.77 25.43 19.40
C ASN A 903 2.71 25.17 20.91
N ASP A 904 2.98 23.93 21.33
CA ASP A 904 2.93 23.54 22.74
C ASP A 904 4.16 24.09 23.50
N PRO A 905 3.95 24.99 24.47
CA PRO A 905 5.05 25.64 25.19
C PRO A 905 5.82 24.68 26.09
N ASP A 906 5.24 23.55 26.47
CA ASP A 906 5.71 22.63 27.51
C ASP A 906 6.51 21.43 26.96
N ASN A 907 6.84 21.45 25.66
CA ASN A 907 7.64 20.41 25.01
C ASN A 907 9.03 20.88 24.52
N ASP A 908 9.78 19.95 23.95
CA ASP A 908 11.17 20.17 23.53
C ASP A 908 11.32 20.77 22.10
N TYR A 909 10.21 21.09 21.40
CA TYR A 909 10.16 21.61 20.02
C TYR A 909 10.14 23.14 19.96
N ASP A 910 11.31 23.76 20.12
CA ASP A 910 11.42 25.22 20.19
C ASP A 910 11.46 25.93 18.80
N TYR A 911 11.72 25.19 17.72
CA TYR A 911 11.96 25.73 16.37
C TYR A 911 11.09 25.06 15.31
N LEU A 912 10.77 25.79 14.23
CA LEU A 912 10.07 25.27 13.05
C LEU A 912 10.85 25.59 11.77
N VAL A 913 11.11 24.59 10.93
CA VAL A 913 11.54 24.82 9.54
C VAL A 913 10.37 24.53 8.62
N ALA A 914 10.04 25.47 7.73
CA ALA A 914 8.89 25.31 6.87
C ALA A 914 9.05 25.86 5.46
N SER A 915 8.18 25.42 4.54
CA SER A 915 8.00 26.07 3.25
C SER A 915 6.95 27.18 3.32
N ASP A 916 6.71 27.82 2.19
CA ASP A 916 5.54 28.67 1.94
C ASP A 916 4.18 28.04 2.29
N ALA A 917 4.12 26.73 2.54
CA ALA A 917 2.94 26.02 3.01
C ALA A 917 2.38 26.57 4.36
N ILE A 918 3.19 27.29 5.15
CA ILE A 918 2.71 27.97 6.37
C ILE A 918 1.93 29.26 6.08
N GLY A 919 2.05 29.78 4.85
CA GLY A 919 1.42 31.02 4.42
C GLY A 919 -0.10 30.98 4.53
N MET A 920 -0.70 29.78 4.62
CA MET A 920 -2.15 29.52 4.72
C MET A 920 -2.42 28.28 5.57
N GLY A 921 -3.61 28.17 6.19
CA GLY A 921 -4.14 26.89 6.67
C GLY A 921 -3.56 26.21 7.91
N LEU A 922 -2.56 26.79 8.59
CA LEU A 922 -2.12 26.31 9.90
C LEU A 922 -2.18 27.43 10.93
N ASN A 923 -2.66 27.10 12.14
CA ASN A 923 -2.53 27.96 13.29
C ASN A 923 -1.15 27.74 13.92
N LEU A 924 -0.24 28.73 13.82
CA LEU A 924 1.14 28.63 14.29
C LEU A 924 1.45 29.82 15.21
N SER A 925 2.03 29.53 16.37
CA SER A 925 2.46 30.50 17.38
C SER A 925 3.88 31.03 17.09
N VAL A 926 4.12 31.51 15.87
CA VAL A 926 5.44 32.02 15.45
C VAL A 926 5.70 33.39 16.07
N LYS A 927 6.85 33.59 16.71
CA LYS A 927 7.29 34.91 17.21
C LYS A 927 8.09 35.68 16.16
N ARG A 928 8.97 34.99 15.44
CA ARG A 928 9.85 35.58 14.43
C ARG A 928 9.95 34.68 13.20
N ILE A 929 9.70 35.27 12.03
CA ILE A 929 9.88 34.64 10.71
C ILE A 929 11.27 34.98 10.20
N ILE A 930 12.01 33.97 9.73
CA ILE A 930 13.35 34.09 9.19
C ILE A 930 13.35 33.51 7.77
N PHE A 931 13.51 34.36 6.76
CA PHE A 931 13.68 33.87 5.39
C PHE A 931 15.10 33.32 5.21
N HIS A 932 15.23 32.04 4.91
CA HIS A 932 16.54 31.45 4.59
C HIS A 932 17.07 31.92 3.23
N SER A 933 16.17 32.15 2.28
CA SER A 933 16.40 32.79 0.99
C SER A 933 15.16 33.60 0.59
N VAL A 934 15.30 34.52 -0.36
CA VAL A 934 14.20 35.26 -1.01
C VAL A 934 13.93 34.80 -2.44
N THR A 935 14.52 33.68 -2.85
CA THR A 935 14.37 33.10 -4.19
C THR A 935 13.75 31.70 -4.12
N LYS A 936 12.90 31.38 -5.10
CA LYS A 936 12.16 30.11 -5.20
C LYS A 936 12.20 29.59 -6.63
N PHE A 937 12.30 28.27 -6.79
CA PHE A 937 12.14 27.63 -8.09
C PHE A 937 10.66 27.55 -8.47
N ASN A 938 10.28 28.11 -9.62
CA ASN A 938 8.89 28.12 -10.12
C ASN A 938 8.55 26.93 -11.04
N GLY A 939 9.44 25.94 -11.15
CA GLY A 939 9.30 24.81 -12.06
C GLY A 939 10.12 24.95 -13.35
N SER A 940 10.52 26.17 -13.71
CA SER A 940 11.36 26.44 -14.89
C SER A 940 12.68 27.12 -14.55
N TYR A 941 12.66 28.14 -13.68
CA TYR A 941 13.83 28.90 -13.26
C TYR A 941 13.70 29.39 -11.82
N MET A 942 14.78 29.94 -11.27
CA MET A 942 14.78 30.59 -9.96
C MET A 942 14.21 32.01 -10.10
N GLU A 943 13.14 32.29 -9.37
CA GLU A 943 12.43 33.57 -9.35
C GLU A 943 12.48 34.16 -7.94
N GLN A 944 12.52 35.48 -7.84
CA GLN A 944 12.38 36.17 -6.55
C GLN A 944 10.92 36.07 -6.06
N LEU A 945 10.72 35.97 -4.74
CA LEU A 945 9.37 35.95 -4.17
C LEU A 945 8.62 37.25 -4.49
N ARG A 946 7.33 37.10 -4.82
CA ARG A 946 6.45 38.26 -5.06
C ARG A 946 6.07 38.93 -3.73
N ILE A 947 5.82 40.24 -3.76
CA ILE A 947 5.44 41.02 -2.57
C ILE A 947 4.26 40.39 -1.80
N PRO A 948 3.16 39.93 -2.45
CA PRO A 948 2.07 39.27 -1.71
C PRO A 948 2.52 38.02 -0.95
N GLN A 949 3.40 37.20 -1.54
CA GLN A 949 3.92 35.99 -0.90
C GLN A 949 4.77 36.33 0.32
N ILE A 950 5.64 37.34 0.21
CA ILE A 950 6.46 37.84 1.33
C ILE A 950 5.55 38.29 2.47
N LYS A 951 4.57 39.16 2.19
CA LYS A 951 3.64 39.69 3.19
C LYS A 951 2.79 38.59 3.83
N GLN A 952 2.36 37.60 3.06
CA GLN A 952 1.57 36.48 3.56
C GLN A 952 2.36 35.59 4.54
N ILE A 953 3.62 35.27 4.21
CA ILE A 953 4.52 34.49 5.07
C ILE A 953 4.92 35.31 6.30
N ALA A 954 5.38 36.55 6.10
CA ALA A 954 5.77 37.48 7.16
C ALA A 954 4.65 37.70 8.19
N GLY A 955 3.41 37.84 7.71
CA GLY A 955 2.23 38.08 8.54
C GLY A 955 1.89 36.96 9.53
N ARG A 956 2.53 35.78 9.42
CA ARG A 956 2.38 34.66 10.36
C ARG A 956 3.06 34.91 11.72
N ALA A 957 4.01 35.84 11.80
CA ALA A 957 4.67 36.19 13.07
C ALA A 957 3.76 37.01 14.00
N GLY A 958 3.67 36.68 15.29
CA GLY A 958 2.90 37.46 16.27
C GLY A 958 1.38 37.30 16.12
N ARG A 959 0.89 36.09 15.84
CA ARG A 959 -0.55 35.79 15.80
C ARG A 959 -1.21 35.95 17.18
N TYR A 960 -2.45 36.44 17.19
CA TYR A 960 -3.22 36.66 18.43
C TYR A 960 -3.86 35.32 18.86
N ARG A 961 -3.45 34.81 20.03
CA ARG A 961 -3.92 33.59 20.76
C ARG A 961 -4.16 32.34 19.89
N SER A 962 -3.46 31.23 20.16
CA SER A 962 -3.79 29.95 19.51
C SER A 962 -5.14 29.43 20.01
N ALA A 963 -5.91 28.70 19.19
CA ALA A 963 -7.22 28.17 19.59
C ALA A 963 -7.16 27.31 20.87
N HIS A 964 -6.02 26.64 21.09
CA HIS A 964 -5.73 25.85 22.28
C HIS A 964 -5.53 26.70 23.55
N GLN A 965 -4.99 27.92 23.41
CA GLN A 965 -4.87 28.89 24.51
C GLN A 965 -6.21 29.53 24.88
N ALA A 966 -7.15 29.63 23.92
CA ALA A 966 -8.50 30.15 24.17
C ALA A 966 -9.40 29.18 24.94
N MET A 967 -9.19 27.85 24.80
CA MET A 967 -10.00 26.83 25.49
C MET A 967 -9.53 26.52 26.93
N LYS A 968 -8.25 26.70 27.28
CA LYS A 968 -7.68 26.30 28.58
C LYS A 968 -7.76 27.36 29.69
N ARG A 969 -8.10 28.61 29.38
CA ARG A 969 -8.26 29.67 30.39
C ARG A 969 -9.62 30.34 30.17
N GLY A 970 -10.60 29.96 30.98
CA GLY A 970 -11.83 30.73 31.12
C GLY A 970 -11.52 32.16 31.55
N ASP A 971 -12.34 33.09 31.07
CA ASP A 971 -12.31 34.55 31.23
C ASP A 971 -11.61 35.07 32.50
N LYS A 972 -10.28 35.13 32.48
CA LYS A 972 -9.49 35.95 33.41
C LYS A 972 -8.51 36.79 32.60
N GLU A 973 -8.84 38.07 32.52
CA GLU A 973 -7.98 39.16 32.07
C GLU A 973 -6.78 39.28 33.02
N THR A 974 -5.60 38.85 32.59
CA THR A 974 -4.33 39.35 33.14
C THR A 974 -3.22 39.37 32.07
N ASP A 975 -2.53 40.53 32.02
CA ASP A 975 -1.34 40.98 31.27
C ASP A 975 -1.39 41.10 29.73
N GLU A 976 -1.86 42.28 29.30
CA GLU A 976 -1.75 42.87 27.97
C GLU A 976 -0.31 43.32 27.63
N SER A 977 0.60 42.38 27.35
CA SER A 977 1.79 42.72 26.56
C SER A 977 1.56 42.34 25.09
N ALA A 978 1.32 43.34 24.24
CA ALA A 978 1.16 43.17 22.81
C ALA A 978 2.43 42.52 22.21
N SER A 979 2.37 41.21 21.93
CA SER A 979 3.48 40.46 21.34
C SER A 979 3.68 40.89 19.88
N ILE A 980 4.65 41.78 19.64
CA ILE A 980 5.04 42.25 18.31
C ILE A 980 5.69 41.09 17.54
N GLY A 981 5.18 40.77 16.34
CA GLY A 981 5.79 39.81 15.43
C GLY A 981 7.03 40.39 14.75
N LEU A 982 8.08 39.58 14.61
CA LEU A 982 9.34 39.99 13.96
C LEU A 982 9.57 39.27 12.64
N VAL A 983 10.22 39.94 11.68
CA VAL A 983 10.62 39.36 10.39
C VAL A 983 12.05 39.74 10.09
N THR A 984 12.87 38.78 9.66
CA THR A 984 14.25 39.00 9.24
C THR A 984 14.68 37.94 8.22
N THR A 985 15.95 37.99 7.80
CA THR A 985 16.58 37.03 6.89
C THR A 985 17.72 36.28 7.57
N PHE A 986 18.10 35.14 7.01
CA PHE A 986 19.26 34.39 7.46
C PHE A 986 20.57 35.08 7.02
N ASN A 987 20.63 35.51 5.75
CA ASN A 987 21.75 36.23 5.16
C ASN A 987 21.46 37.74 5.07
N GLU A 988 22.49 38.56 5.26
CA GLU A 988 22.35 40.03 5.23
C GLU A 988 22.01 40.56 3.82
N SER A 989 22.48 39.89 2.76
CA SER A 989 22.19 40.24 1.36
C SER A 989 20.70 40.31 1.05
N ASP A 990 19.91 39.46 1.71
CA ASP A 990 18.49 39.26 1.40
C ASP A 990 17.59 40.23 2.21
N LEU A 991 18.13 40.87 3.26
CA LEU A 991 17.35 41.70 4.18
C LEU A 991 16.73 42.91 3.49
N ARG A 992 17.49 43.52 2.57
CA ARG A 992 17.05 44.68 1.80
C ARG A 992 15.78 44.38 0.99
N VAL A 993 15.71 43.20 0.39
CA VAL A 993 14.55 42.76 -0.40
C VAL A 993 13.29 42.65 0.47
N ILE A 994 13.42 42.12 1.69
CA ILE A 994 12.30 42.02 2.63
C ILE A 994 11.85 43.40 3.13
N GLN A 995 12.80 44.32 3.40
CA GLN A 995 12.47 45.68 3.81
C GLN A 995 11.69 46.41 2.72
N GLU A 996 12.20 46.42 1.49
CA GLU A 996 11.54 47.04 0.33
C GLU A 996 10.14 46.44 0.10
N ALA A 997 10.02 45.10 0.11
CA ALA A 997 8.73 44.42 -0.11
C ALA A 997 7.70 44.66 1.01
N MET A 998 8.13 44.90 2.25
CA MET A 998 7.21 45.17 3.36
C MET A 998 6.65 46.60 3.30
N ASP A 999 7.43 47.54 2.78
CA ASP A 999 7.05 48.96 2.63
C ASP A 999 6.24 49.23 1.34
N GLU A 1000 6.40 48.41 0.29
CA GLU A 1000 5.71 48.59 -1.00
C GLU A 1000 4.25 48.10 -0.99
N GLU A 1001 3.31 48.82 -1.61
CA GLU A 1001 1.94 48.34 -1.81
C GLU A 1001 1.84 47.36 -2.99
N ALA A 1002 1.23 46.20 -2.75
CA ALA A 1002 1.12 45.18 -3.78
C ALA A 1002 0.01 45.52 -4.82
N PRO A 1003 0.24 45.24 -6.12
CA PRO A 1003 -0.64 45.69 -7.21
C PRO A 1003 -2.03 45.04 -7.17
N PRO A 1004 -3.12 45.74 -7.50
CA PRO A 1004 -4.48 45.20 -7.39
C PRO A 1004 -4.71 43.99 -8.30
N VAL A 1005 -5.62 43.11 -7.89
CA VAL A 1005 -6.03 41.95 -8.68
C VAL A 1005 -6.83 42.43 -9.89
N LYS A 1006 -6.42 42.01 -11.10
CA LYS A 1006 -7.01 42.51 -12.36
C LYS A 1006 -8.03 41.58 -13.00
N LYS A 1007 -7.84 40.27 -12.85
CA LYS A 1007 -8.61 39.23 -13.54
C LYS A 1007 -8.97 38.07 -12.61
N ALA A 1008 -10.10 37.44 -12.89
CA ALA A 1008 -10.56 36.22 -12.26
C ALA A 1008 -10.27 35.00 -13.16
N GLY A 1009 -9.71 33.93 -12.59
CA GLY A 1009 -9.49 32.67 -13.31
C GLY A 1009 -10.80 31.94 -13.59
N ILE A 1010 -10.96 31.31 -14.75
CA ILE A 1010 -12.10 30.42 -15.07
C ILE A 1010 -11.62 29.15 -15.79
N LEU A 1011 -12.44 28.11 -15.74
CA LEU A 1011 -12.35 26.94 -16.61
C LEU A 1011 -13.66 26.78 -17.38
N PRO A 1012 -13.63 26.25 -18.61
CA PRO A 1012 -14.84 25.92 -19.34
C PRO A 1012 -15.73 24.96 -18.52
N PRO A 1013 -17.05 25.20 -18.43
CA PRO A 1013 -17.98 24.28 -17.78
C PRO A 1013 -17.96 22.89 -18.43
N GLY A 1014 -18.27 21.85 -17.65
CA GLY A 1014 -18.31 20.46 -18.16
C GLY A 1014 -19.29 20.31 -19.31
N ASP A 1015 -20.52 20.79 -19.14
CA ASP A 1015 -21.57 20.74 -20.17
C ASP A 1015 -21.15 21.47 -21.45
N TYR A 1016 -20.42 22.58 -21.33
CA TYR A 1016 -19.84 23.29 -22.47
C TYR A 1016 -18.79 22.44 -23.20
N LEU A 1017 -17.93 21.74 -22.46
CA LEU A 1017 -16.95 20.82 -23.05
C LEU A 1017 -17.63 19.64 -23.74
N GLU A 1018 -18.74 19.13 -23.21
CA GLU A 1018 -19.55 18.09 -23.86
C GLU A 1018 -20.21 18.62 -25.14
N GLU A 1019 -20.74 19.85 -25.12
CA GLU A 1019 -21.31 20.53 -26.28
C GLU A 1019 -20.28 20.75 -27.39
N VAL A 1020 -19.05 21.11 -27.01
CA VAL A 1020 -17.93 21.25 -27.96
C VAL A 1020 -17.49 19.87 -28.45
N ALA A 1021 -17.37 18.88 -27.58
CA ALA A 1021 -17.02 17.51 -27.96
C ALA A 1021 -18.03 16.88 -28.92
N ALA A 1022 -19.33 17.16 -28.73
CA ALA A 1022 -20.40 16.69 -29.60
C ALA A 1022 -20.33 17.30 -31.01
N ARG A 1023 -19.74 18.49 -31.16
CA ARG A 1023 -19.51 19.16 -32.45
C ARG A 1023 -18.14 18.90 -33.05
N MET A 1024 -17.25 18.28 -32.28
CA MET A 1024 -15.95 17.83 -32.74
C MET A 1024 -16.05 16.44 -33.37
N PRO A 1025 -15.14 16.10 -34.29
CA PRO A 1025 -15.04 14.73 -34.78
C PRO A 1025 -14.83 13.71 -33.63
N LYS A 1026 -15.63 12.62 -33.60
CA LYS A 1026 -15.57 11.55 -32.57
C LYS A 1026 -14.20 10.86 -32.42
N GLY A 1027 -13.35 11.20 -31.46
CA GLY A 1027 -12.05 10.52 -31.25
C GLY A 1027 -10.83 11.39 -31.54
N VAL A 1028 -11.08 12.70 -31.69
CA VAL A 1028 -10.15 13.73 -31.22
C VAL A 1028 -9.75 13.42 -29.76
N PRO A 1029 -8.44 13.41 -29.42
CA PRO A 1029 -7.98 13.24 -28.04
C PRO A 1029 -8.57 14.30 -27.10
N PHE A 1030 -8.88 13.94 -25.86
CA PHE A 1030 -9.47 14.87 -24.89
C PHE A 1030 -8.49 15.99 -24.51
N GLU A 1031 -7.18 15.71 -24.45
CA GLU A 1031 -6.17 16.77 -24.29
C GLU A 1031 -6.21 17.80 -25.43
N TYR A 1032 -6.47 17.38 -26.68
CA TYR A 1032 -6.62 18.30 -27.81
C TYR A 1032 -7.86 19.19 -27.60
N LEU A 1033 -8.99 18.59 -27.26
CA LEU A 1033 -10.25 19.29 -26.99
C LEU A 1033 -10.06 20.42 -25.96
N LEU A 1034 -9.43 20.11 -24.82
CA LEU A 1034 -9.15 21.10 -23.78
C LEU A 1034 -8.28 22.25 -24.28
N LYS A 1035 -7.21 21.95 -25.03
CA LYS A 1035 -6.31 22.97 -25.60
C LYS A 1035 -7.02 23.83 -26.64
N TYR A 1036 -7.83 23.22 -27.50
CA TYR A 1036 -8.59 23.93 -28.52
C TYR A 1036 -9.53 24.94 -27.87
N VAL A 1037 -10.38 24.49 -26.93
CA VAL A 1037 -11.34 25.36 -26.24
C VAL A 1037 -10.65 26.52 -25.56
N CYS A 1038 -9.57 26.25 -24.82
CA CYS A 1038 -8.86 27.30 -24.09
C CYS A 1038 -8.11 28.29 -25.02
N SER A 1039 -7.74 27.86 -26.23
CA SER A 1039 -7.06 28.72 -27.21
C SER A 1039 -8.02 29.51 -28.09
N ALA A 1040 -9.19 28.95 -28.37
CA ALA A 1040 -10.21 29.55 -29.22
C ALA A 1040 -11.22 30.41 -28.43
N ALA A 1041 -11.22 30.33 -27.09
CA ALA A 1041 -12.15 31.04 -26.24
C ALA A 1041 -12.08 32.56 -26.39
N GLU A 1042 -13.22 33.17 -26.75
CA GLU A 1042 -13.47 34.60 -26.57
C GLU A 1042 -13.76 34.88 -25.10
N MET A 1043 -13.04 35.84 -24.53
CA MET A 1043 -13.02 36.09 -23.09
C MET A 1043 -13.29 37.55 -22.79
N HIS A 1044 -14.05 37.81 -21.73
CA HIS A 1044 -14.21 39.16 -21.22
C HIS A 1044 -12.92 39.64 -20.53
N PRO A 1045 -12.53 40.94 -20.61
CA PRO A 1045 -11.23 41.43 -20.14
C PRO A 1045 -10.91 41.16 -18.67
N ARG A 1046 -11.93 40.98 -17.84
CA ARG A 1046 -11.83 40.67 -16.40
C ARG A 1046 -11.66 39.19 -16.08
N PHE A 1047 -11.66 38.32 -17.08
CA PHE A 1047 -11.46 36.89 -16.88
C PHE A 1047 -10.24 36.40 -17.65
N SER A 1048 -9.67 35.30 -17.18
CA SER A 1048 -8.61 34.57 -17.88
C SER A 1048 -8.82 33.08 -17.68
N VAL A 1049 -8.55 32.30 -18.71
CA VAL A 1049 -8.59 30.84 -18.59
C VAL A 1049 -7.43 30.40 -17.70
N CYS A 1050 -7.72 29.52 -16.73
CA CYS A 1050 -6.70 28.96 -15.86
C CYS A 1050 -5.72 28.08 -16.65
N ASN A 1051 -4.51 27.92 -16.11
CA ASN A 1051 -3.48 27.07 -16.66
C ASN A 1051 -3.91 25.60 -16.62
N ILE A 1052 -4.08 25.02 -17.80
CA ILE A 1052 -4.50 23.62 -18.00
C ILE A 1052 -3.32 22.65 -18.19
N THR A 1053 -2.07 23.07 -17.90
CA THR A 1053 -0.88 22.23 -18.16
C THR A 1053 -0.91 20.90 -17.38
N GLU A 1054 -1.36 20.91 -16.12
CA GLU A 1054 -1.54 19.68 -15.35
C GLU A 1054 -2.70 18.84 -15.90
N GLN A 1055 -3.87 19.44 -16.14
CA GLN A 1055 -5.04 18.75 -16.69
C GLN A 1055 -4.76 18.08 -18.04
N THR A 1056 -4.05 18.76 -18.93
CA THR A 1056 -3.67 18.22 -20.24
C THR A 1056 -2.68 17.05 -20.11
N GLY A 1057 -1.71 17.16 -19.20
CA GLY A 1057 -0.80 16.05 -18.89
C GLY A 1057 -1.52 14.79 -18.37
N LEU A 1058 -2.54 14.95 -17.52
CA LEU A 1058 -3.36 13.83 -17.03
C LEU A 1058 -4.31 13.29 -18.10
N SER A 1059 -4.92 14.17 -18.89
CA SER A 1059 -5.82 13.81 -20.00
C SER A 1059 -5.13 12.87 -21.00
N ARG A 1060 -3.85 13.16 -21.30
CA ARG A 1060 -3.02 12.31 -22.16
C ARG A 1060 -2.95 10.86 -21.72
N VAL A 1061 -2.95 10.61 -20.41
CA VAL A 1061 -2.82 9.25 -19.84
C VAL A 1061 -4.09 8.43 -20.07
N VAL A 1062 -5.25 9.09 -20.12
CA VAL A 1062 -6.56 8.47 -20.28
C VAL A 1062 -7.10 8.51 -21.72
N ASP A 1063 -6.46 9.26 -22.63
CA ASP A 1063 -6.87 9.36 -24.03
C ASP A 1063 -6.98 7.99 -24.73
N ASP A 1064 -6.05 7.08 -24.44
CA ASP A 1064 -6.02 5.71 -25.01
C ASP A 1064 -6.84 4.68 -24.20
N VAL A 1065 -7.67 5.13 -23.25
CA VAL A 1065 -8.55 4.24 -22.48
C VAL A 1065 -9.94 4.22 -23.12
N ASP A 1066 -10.35 3.04 -23.57
CA ASP A 1066 -11.66 2.81 -24.15
C ASP A 1066 -12.78 2.80 -23.09
N GLY A 1067 -14.00 3.17 -23.51
CA GLY A 1067 -15.20 3.12 -22.66
C GLY A 1067 -15.44 4.32 -21.74
N LEU A 1068 -14.52 5.29 -21.68
CA LEU A 1068 -14.71 6.53 -20.92
C LEU A 1068 -15.48 7.60 -21.72
N THR A 1069 -16.54 8.14 -21.10
CA THR A 1069 -17.29 9.32 -21.55
C THR A 1069 -16.49 10.62 -21.39
N ILE A 1070 -16.97 11.73 -21.99
CA ILE A 1070 -16.33 13.05 -21.84
C ILE A 1070 -16.37 13.54 -20.40
N ALA A 1071 -17.51 13.41 -19.71
CA ALA A 1071 -17.62 13.67 -18.27
C ALA A 1071 -16.58 12.88 -17.45
N GLU A 1072 -16.44 11.58 -17.72
CA GLU A 1072 -15.47 10.74 -17.01
C GLU A 1072 -14.03 11.17 -17.27
N ARG A 1073 -13.69 11.50 -18.53
CA ARG A 1073 -12.37 12.02 -18.90
C ARG A 1073 -12.08 13.35 -18.21
N LEU A 1074 -13.07 14.23 -18.10
CA LEU A 1074 -12.96 15.48 -17.36
C LEU A 1074 -12.66 15.21 -15.87
N VAL A 1075 -13.38 14.27 -15.24
CA VAL A 1075 -13.12 13.85 -13.85
C VAL A 1075 -11.68 13.33 -13.67
N PHE A 1076 -11.21 12.45 -14.55
CA PHE A 1076 -9.83 11.94 -14.49
C PHE A 1076 -8.79 13.03 -14.74
N SER A 1077 -9.05 13.97 -15.64
CA SER A 1077 -8.15 15.10 -15.90
C SER A 1077 -8.06 16.08 -14.71
N ALA A 1078 -9.09 16.14 -13.88
CA ALA A 1078 -9.16 16.96 -12.68
C ALA A 1078 -8.70 16.23 -11.40
N ALA A 1079 -8.29 14.96 -11.52
CA ALA A 1079 -7.87 14.16 -10.38
C ALA A 1079 -6.59 14.74 -9.72
N PRO A 1080 -6.41 14.59 -8.39
CA PRO A 1080 -5.28 15.15 -7.65
C PRO A 1080 -3.98 14.35 -7.88
N ALA A 1081 -3.53 14.27 -9.13
CA ALA A 1081 -2.30 13.61 -9.55
C ALA A 1081 -1.36 14.63 -10.23
N ALA A 1082 -0.05 14.52 -9.99
CA ALA A 1082 0.93 15.40 -10.62
C ALA A 1082 1.42 14.80 -11.93
N ARG A 1083 1.47 15.58 -13.02
CA ARG A 1083 1.89 15.09 -14.35
C ARG A 1083 3.35 14.61 -14.41
N ASN A 1084 4.16 14.99 -13.43
CA ASN A 1084 5.57 14.59 -13.31
C ASN A 1084 5.79 13.38 -12.39
N SER A 1085 4.73 12.86 -11.76
CA SER A 1085 4.81 11.67 -10.92
C SER A 1085 4.47 10.43 -11.72
N GLU A 1086 5.49 9.76 -12.25
CA GLU A 1086 5.34 8.52 -13.02
C GLU A 1086 4.48 7.49 -12.28
N ARG A 1087 4.67 7.36 -10.96
CA ARG A 1087 3.89 6.44 -10.13
C ARG A 1087 2.40 6.78 -10.12
N LEU A 1088 2.03 8.04 -9.89
CA LEU A 1088 0.62 8.43 -9.86
C LEU A 1088 -0.03 8.31 -11.23
N LEU A 1089 0.71 8.54 -12.33
CA LEU A 1089 0.18 8.34 -13.68
C LEU A 1089 -0.11 6.86 -13.97
N ILE A 1090 0.74 5.95 -13.48
CA ILE A 1090 0.50 4.50 -13.58
C ILE A 1090 -0.78 4.11 -12.82
N VAL A 1091 -0.94 4.59 -11.58
CA VAL A 1091 -2.16 4.35 -10.77
C VAL A 1091 -3.39 4.95 -11.46
N LEU A 1092 -3.30 6.20 -11.94
CA LEU A 1092 -4.39 6.90 -12.64
C LEU A 1092 -4.84 6.10 -13.86
N LYS A 1093 -3.90 5.59 -14.66
CA LYS A 1093 -4.20 4.78 -15.84
C LYS A 1093 -4.89 3.47 -15.47
N ALA A 1094 -4.43 2.78 -14.43
CA ALA A 1094 -5.05 1.54 -13.97
C ALA A 1094 -6.51 1.76 -13.51
N LEU A 1095 -6.77 2.82 -12.74
CA LEU A 1095 -8.11 3.19 -12.30
C LEU A 1095 -8.99 3.63 -13.47
N ALA A 1096 -8.45 4.38 -14.44
CA ALA A 1096 -9.16 4.76 -15.65
C ALA A 1096 -9.57 3.55 -16.50
N MET A 1097 -8.66 2.58 -16.69
CA MET A 1097 -8.98 1.33 -17.39
C MET A 1097 -10.09 0.54 -16.69
N ALA A 1098 -10.07 0.51 -15.35
CA ALA A 1098 -11.12 -0.16 -14.58
C ALA A 1098 -12.48 0.51 -14.76
N VAL A 1099 -12.53 1.85 -14.69
CA VAL A 1099 -13.76 2.61 -14.94
C VAL A 1099 -14.26 2.42 -16.37
N GLY A 1100 -13.39 2.53 -17.38
CA GLY A 1100 -13.76 2.33 -18.78
C GLY A 1100 -14.29 0.93 -19.09
N LYS A 1101 -13.75 -0.10 -18.42
CA LYS A 1101 -14.22 -1.49 -18.51
C LYS A 1101 -15.37 -1.84 -17.56
N ARG A 1102 -15.83 -0.89 -16.74
CA ARG A 1102 -16.86 -1.09 -15.71
C ARG A 1102 -16.52 -2.23 -14.72
N LEU A 1103 -15.24 -2.36 -14.35
CA LEU A 1103 -14.75 -3.40 -13.44
C LEU A 1103 -14.78 -2.94 -11.98
N GLU A 1104 -15.49 -3.68 -11.13
CA GLU A 1104 -15.54 -3.37 -9.71
C GLU A 1104 -14.22 -3.72 -9.00
N LEU A 1105 -13.58 -2.71 -8.40
CA LEU A 1105 -12.30 -2.80 -7.71
C LEU A 1105 -12.39 -2.23 -6.31
N THR A 1106 -11.70 -2.88 -5.37
CA THR A 1106 -11.35 -2.35 -4.05
C THR A 1106 -9.90 -1.85 -4.08
N VAL A 1107 -9.47 -1.13 -3.03
CA VAL A 1107 -8.09 -0.61 -2.95
C VAL A 1107 -7.02 -1.70 -3.03
N VAL A 1108 -7.33 -2.92 -2.57
CA VAL A 1108 -6.40 -4.06 -2.60
C VAL A 1108 -6.30 -4.72 -3.99
N ASP A 1109 -7.26 -4.47 -4.87
CA ASP A 1109 -7.26 -5.02 -6.24
C ASP A 1109 -6.37 -4.22 -7.19
N VAL A 1110 -5.82 -3.08 -6.75
CA VAL A 1110 -5.00 -2.18 -7.57
C VAL A 1110 -3.53 -2.34 -7.16
N PRO A 1111 -2.77 -3.27 -7.76
CA PRO A 1111 -1.37 -3.53 -7.38
C PRO A 1111 -0.44 -2.32 -7.62
N GLU A 1112 -0.88 -1.35 -8.42
CA GLU A 1112 -0.23 -0.07 -8.60
C GLU A 1112 -0.28 0.79 -7.31
N ILE A 1113 -1.19 0.50 -6.37
CA ILE A 1113 -1.20 1.07 -5.02
C ILE A 1113 -0.38 0.16 -4.11
N GLN A 1114 0.88 0.54 -3.83
CA GLN A 1114 1.88 -0.29 -3.13
C GLN A 1114 1.61 -0.42 -1.62
N LEU A 1115 0.52 -1.08 -1.24
CA LEU A 1115 0.13 -1.28 0.15
C LEU A 1115 1.22 -2.02 0.96
N GLU A 1116 2.12 -2.76 0.30
CA GLU A 1116 3.22 -3.48 0.94
C GLU A 1116 4.22 -2.54 1.66
N VAL A 1117 4.27 -1.25 1.30
CA VAL A 1117 5.10 -0.25 1.98
C VAL A 1117 4.67 -0.09 3.45
N LEU A 1118 3.38 -0.27 3.76
CA LEU A 1118 2.86 -0.26 5.13
C LEU A 1118 3.43 -1.37 5.99
N GLU A 1119 3.90 -2.44 5.37
CA GLU A 1119 4.45 -3.53 6.12
C GLU A 1119 5.97 -3.38 6.35
N LEU A 1120 6.70 -2.56 5.59
CA LEU A 1120 8.14 -2.37 5.78
C LEU A 1120 8.48 -1.82 7.19
N PRO A 1121 9.63 -2.18 7.78
CA PRO A 1121 10.04 -1.60 9.06
C PRO A 1121 10.23 -0.10 8.92
N ILE A 1122 9.88 0.65 9.98
CA ILE A 1122 10.03 2.10 9.98
C ILE A 1122 11.52 2.42 9.93
N SER A 1123 11.90 3.26 8.97
CA SER A 1123 13.25 3.77 8.80
C SER A 1123 13.22 5.29 8.74
N GLY A 1124 14.14 5.97 9.40
CA GLY A 1124 14.36 7.41 9.26
C GLY A 1124 15.07 7.81 7.96
N ASP A 1125 15.03 6.96 6.93
CA ASP A 1125 15.65 7.23 5.63
C ASP A 1125 14.68 7.94 4.66
N ARG A 1126 15.25 8.78 3.81
CA ARG A 1126 14.54 9.59 2.81
C ARG A 1126 13.85 8.73 1.77
N GLU A 1127 14.45 7.60 1.38
CA GLU A 1127 13.83 6.70 0.40
C GLU A 1127 12.55 6.07 0.98
N TYR A 1128 12.56 5.71 2.26
CA TYR A 1128 11.38 5.18 2.93
C TYR A 1128 10.27 6.23 3.09
N LEU A 1129 10.63 7.44 3.49
CA LEU A 1129 9.69 8.57 3.56
C LEU A 1129 9.07 8.85 2.19
N GLN A 1130 9.85 8.83 1.11
CA GLN A 1130 9.34 9.03 -0.24
C GLN A 1130 8.33 7.94 -0.63
N LYS A 1131 8.62 6.67 -0.32
CA LYS A 1131 7.69 5.55 -0.57
C LYS A 1131 6.37 5.73 0.19
N LEU A 1132 6.42 6.19 1.43
CA LEU A 1132 5.23 6.47 2.22
C LEU A 1132 4.44 7.67 1.66
N GLU A 1133 5.11 8.75 1.25
CA GLU A 1133 4.46 9.90 0.60
C GLU A 1133 3.79 9.50 -0.73
N ASP A 1134 4.42 8.64 -1.51
CA ASP A 1134 3.88 8.16 -2.79
C ASP A 1134 2.69 7.21 -2.59
N LEU A 1135 2.75 6.34 -1.56
CA LEU A 1135 1.62 5.52 -1.15
C LEU A 1135 0.44 6.40 -0.69
N HIS A 1136 0.71 7.40 0.17
CA HIS A 1136 -0.31 8.33 0.64
C HIS A 1136 -1.02 9.02 -0.53
N LYS A 1137 -0.27 9.58 -1.48
CA LYS A 1137 -0.85 10.23 -2.67
C LYS A 1137 -1.66 9.26 -3.53
N SER A 1138 -1.24 8.00 -3.64
CA SER A 1138 -1.97 6.97 -4.39
C SER A 1138 -3.30 6.62 -3.72
N LEU A 1139 -3.32 6.56 -2.38
CA LEU A 1139 -4.54 6.34 -1.58
C LEU A 1139 -5.49 7.55 -1.66
N ILE A 1140 -4.96 8.78 -1.62
CA ILE A 1140 -5.76 10.00 -1.86
C ILE A 1140 -6.39 9.96 -3.25
N LEU A 1141 -5.63 9.58 -4.28
CA LEU A 1141 -6.15 9.47 -5.65
C LEU A 1141 -7.29 8.44 -5.73
N PHE A 1142 -7.12 7.27 -5.10
CA PHE A 1142 -8.15 6.25 -5.03
C PHE A 1142 -9.41 6.75 -4.32
N LEU A 1143 -9.27 7.32 -3.12
CA LEU A 1143 -10.38 7.87 -2.34
C LEU A 1143 -11.12 8.95 -3.12
N TRP A 1144 -10.38 9.90 -3.72
CA TRP A 1144 -10.94 10.97 -4.54
C TRP A 1144 -11.80 10.40 -5.68
N LEU A 1145 -11.27 9.44 -6.44
CA LEU A 1145 -12.02 8.81 -7.53
C LEU A 1145 -13.19 7.96 -7.01
N SER A 1146 -13.06 7.31 -5.86
CA SER A 1146 -14.12 6.48 -5.26
C SER A 1146 -15.38 7.28 -4.92
N TYR A 1147 -15.26 8.56 -4.55
CA TYR A 1147 -16.42 9.42 -4.32
C TYR A 1147 -17.17 9.77 -5.60
N ARG A 1148 -16.52 9.72 -6.77
CA ARG A 1148 -17.14 9.99 -8.09
C ARG A 1148 -17.60 8.70 -8.78
N PHE A 1149 -16.90 7.59 -8.53
CA PHE A 1149 -17.14 6.29 -9.17
C PHE A 1149 -17.48 5.20 -8.14
N GLY A 1150 -18.34 5.51 -7.16
CA GLY A 1150 -18.60 4.61 -6.01
C GLY A 1150 -19.21 3.26 -6.36
N GLY A 1151 -19.86 3.13 -7.53
CA GLY A 1151 -20.33 1.83 -8.03
C GLY A 1151 -19.21 0.92 -8.54
N ILE A 1152 -18.07 1.50 -8.95
CA ILE A 1152 -16.94 0.80 -9.56
C ILE A 1152 -15.78 0.68 -8.56
N LEU A 1153 -15.39 1.79 -7.93
CA LEU A 1153 -14.31 1.86 -6.95
C LEU A 1153 -14.92 1.77 -5.54
N LYS A 1154 -14.90 0.56 -4.99
CA LYS A 1154 -15.50 0.17 -3.71
C LYS A 1154 -14.49 0.19 -2.56
N ASP A 1155 -15.01 0.06 -1.34
CA ASP A 1155 -14.23 -0.09 -0.10
C ASP A 1155 -13.40 1.13 0.30
N ARG A 1156 -14.12 2.23 0.59
CA ARG A 1156 -13.53 3.49 1.07
C ARG A 1156 -12.96 3.36 2.49
N ASP A 1157 -13.55 2.51 3.32
CA ASP A 1157 -13.14 2.34 4.71
C ASP A 1157 -11.75 1.72 4.78
N MET A 1158 -11.47 0.69 3.97
CA MET A 1158 -10.14 0.08 3.92
C MET A 1158 -9.09 1.03 3.34
N ALA A 1159 -9.44 1.81 2.31
CA ALA A 1159 -8.55 2.82 1.76
C ALA A 1159 -8.25 3.94 2.77
N THR A 1160 -9.24 4.35 3.55
CA THR A 1160 -9.10 5.35 4.63
C THR A 1160 -8.22 4.81 5.76
N TYR A 1161 -8.44 3.56 6.18
CA TYR A 1161 -7.60 2.91 7.18
C TYR A 1161 -6.14 2.80 6.72
N ALA A 1162 -5.90 2.39 5.47
CA ALA A 1162 -4.54 2.34 4.90
C ALA A 1162 -3.89 3.74 4.83
N LYS A 1163 -4.67 4.79 4.53
CA LYS A 1163 -4.22 6.19 4.54
C LYS A 1163 -3.77 6.59 5.94
N GLU A 1164 -4.58 6.33 6.96
CA GLU A 1164 -4.27 6.66 8.36
C GLU A 1164 -3.02 5.93 8.86
N MET A 1165 -2.86 4.64 8.53
CA MET A 1165 -1.65 3.89 8.84
C MET A 1165 -0.40 4.48 8.16
N THR A 1166 -0.55 4.93 6.90
CA THR A 1166 0.53 5.59 6.16
C THR A 1166 0.94 6.88 6.85
N GLU A 1167 -0.03 7.68 7.29
CA GLU A 1167 0.19 8.93 8.03
C GLU A 1167 0.89 8.68 9.37
N GLU A 1168 0.49 7.67 10.15
CA GLU A 1168 1.16 7.32 11.40
C GLU A 1168 2.64 6.95 11.16
N LYS A 1169 2.92 6.23 10.06
CA LYS A 1169 4.29 5.85 9.68
C LYS A 1169 5.11 7.03 9.21
N ILE A 1170 4.54 7.94 8.41
CA ILE A 1170 5.18 9.21 8.02
C ILE A 1170 5.55 9.99 9.28
N ASN A 1171 4.61 10.18 10.20
CA ASN A 1171 4.85 10.90 11.46
C ASN A 1171 5.99 10.27 12.25
N THR A 1172 6.04 8.94 12.33
CA THR A 1172 7.09 8.22 13.05
C THR A 1172 8.45 8.37 12.35
N CYS A 1173 8.48 8.24 11.03
CA CYS A 1173 9.68 8.45 10.22
C CYS A 1173 10.28 9.86 10.43
N LEU A 1174 9.44 10.91 10.42
CA LEU A 1174 9.89 12.29 10.67
C LEU A 1174 10.48 12.50 12.08
N LEU A 1175 10.07 11.70 13.07
CA LEU A 1175 10.66 11.70 14.41
C LEU A 1175 12.06 11.04 14.42
N GLU A 1176 12.27 10.02 13.59
CA GLU A 1176 13.54 9.30 13.47
C GLU A 1176 14.63 10.07 12.71
N PHE A 1177 14.25 11.04 11.88
CA PHE A 1177 15.16 11.98 11.21
C PHE A 1177 15.92 12.92 12.17
N SER A 1178 15.67 12.84 13.48
CA SER A 1178 16.36 13.60 14.51
C SER A 1178 17.85 13.23 14.56
N ALA A 1179 18.75 14.20 14.33
CA ALA A 1179 20.20 13.94 14.35
C ALA A 1179 20.78 13.68 15.74
N ASN A 1180 20.03 14.01 16.80
CA ASN A 1180 20.45 13.79 18.18
C ASN A 1180 19.80 12.49 18.75
N PRO A 1181 20.60 11.45 19.08
CA PRO A 1181 20.09 10.17 19.61
C PRO A 1181 19.35 10.29 20.95
N LEU A 1182 19.79 11.18 21.84
CA LEU A 1182 19.17 11.37 23.17
C LEU A 1182 17.77 12.00 23.05
N LEU A 1183 17.62 12.96 22.14
CA LEU A 1183 16.31 13.58 21.85
C LEU A 1183 15.37 12.59 21.16
N ARG A 1184 15.90 11.68 20.32
CA ARG A 1184 15.13 10.59 19.69
C ARG A 1184 14.57 9.63 20.74
N GLU A 1185 15.40 9.19 21.69
CA GLU A 1185 15.00 8.23 22.73
C GLU A 1185 13.96 8.81 23.70
N LYS A 1186 14.12 10.08 24.12
CA LYS A 1186 13.19 10.78 25.01
C LYS A 1186 11.80 10.97 24.36
N ALA A 1187 11.76 11.28 23.07
CA ALA A 1187 10.51 11.45 22.32
C ALA A 1187 9.74 10.13 22.12
N LEU A 1188 10.47 9.03 21.83
CA LEU A 1188 9.87 7.68 21.75
C LEU A 1188 9.25 7.27 23.09
N ARG A 1189 9.94 7.51 24.22
CA ARG A 1189 9.44 7.22 25.58
C ARG A 1189 8.19 8.04 25.95
N LYS A 1190 8.15 9.33 25.61
CA LYS A 1190 6.95 10.18 25.86
C LYS A 1190 5.72 9.75 25.05
N ARG A 1191 5.90 9.25 23.82
CA ARG A 1191 4.78 8.75 22.99
C ARG A 1191 4.14 7.48 23.57
N THR A 1192 4.93 6.59 24.18
CA THR A 1192 4.42 5.40 24.89
C THR A 1192 3.53 5.80 26.07
N SER A 1193 3.83 6.92 26.73
CA SER A 1193 3.03 7.51 27.81
C SER A 1193 1.77 8.27 27.33
N PHE A 1194 1.77 8.88 26.13
CA PHE A 1194 0.57 9.51 25.57
C PHE A 1194 -0.45 8.50 25.01
N LYS A 1195 0.02 7.32 24.54
CA LYS A 1195 -0.88 6.24 24.09
C LYS A 1195 -1.76 5.69 25.21
N SER A 1196 -1.34 5.75 26.49
CA SER A 1196 -2.20 5.31 27.60
C SER A 1196 -3.35 6.28 27.90
N ILE A 1197 -3.21 7.58 27.60
CA ILE A 1197 -4.24 8.60 27.87
C ILE A 1197 -5.25 8.70 26.72
N THR A 1198 -4.86 8.37 25.49
CA THR A 1198 -5.75 8.50 24.32
C THR A 1198 -6.65 7.27 24.10
N ILE A 1199 -6.28 6.11 24.66
CA ILE A 1199 -7.07 4.87 24.58
C ILE A 1199 -8.28 4.92 25.55
N GLU A 1200 -8.22 5.69 26.64
CA GLU A 1200 -9.36 5.88 27.55
C GLU A 1200 -10.41 6.88 27.01
N GLY A 1201 -10.13 7.60 25.92
CA GLY A 1201 -11.05 8.59 25.34
C GLY A 1201 -11.86 8.12 24.13
N LEU A 1202 -11.72 6.86 23.71
CA LEU A 1202 -12.39 6.31 22.52
C LEU A 1202 -13.12 4.98 22.78
N GLU A 1203 -13.14 4.49 24.03
CA GLU A 1203 -13.99 3.37 24.44
C GLU A 1203 -14.96 3.85 25.54
N GLY A 1204 -16.24 4.02 25.17
CA GLY A 1204 -17.34 4.07 26.13
C GLY A 1204 -18.24 5.30 26.05
N THR A 1205 -19.28 5.24 25.22
CA THR A 1205 -20.57 5.81 25.60
C THR A 1205 -21.62 4.75 25.38
N ASP A 1206 -21.78 3.89 26.37
CA ASP A 1206 -23.09 3.37 26.78
C ASP A 1206 -22.95 3.00 28.26
N ASP A 1207 -23.77 3.66 29.08
CA ASP A 1207 -24.02 3.41 30.50
C ASP A 1207 -22.88 3.60 31.52
N LEU A 1208 -22.63 4.86 31.92
CA LEU A 1208 -22.18 5.15 33.30
C LEU A 1208 -23.04 6.25 33.93
N ASN A 1209 -23.91 5.79 34.83
CA ASN A 1209 -24.83 6.59 35.63
C ASN A 1209 -24.05 7.43 36.67
N LEU A 1210 -24.08 8.76 36.53
CA LEU A 1210 -23.29 9.74 37.30
C LEU A 1210 -23.74 9.94 38.76
N SER A 1211 -24.42 8.98 39.37
CA SER A 1211 -24.98 9.12 40.73
C SER A 1211 -24.32 8.27 41.82
N GLN A 1212 -23.16 7.63 41.57
CA GLN A 1212 -22.52 6.72 42.54
C GLN A 1212 -21.00 6.87 42.71
N LEU A 1213 -20.43 8.07 42.53
CA LEU A 1213 -19.03 8.31 42.90
C LEU A 1213 -18.92 8.74 44.36
N ASP A 1214 -18.46 7.80 45.19
CA ASP A 1214 -18.06 8.00 46.59
C ASP A 1214 -16.83 8.92 46.67
N VAL A 1215 -16.99 10.02 47.41
CA VAL A 1215 -16.07 11.17 47.49
C VAL A 1215 -14.99 10.94 48.56
N SER A 1216 -14.75 9.71 49.00
CA SER A 1216 -13.89 9.43 50.17
C SER A 1216 -12.55 8.73 49.88
N ALA A 1217 -12.16 8.49 48.63
CA ALA A 1217 -10.96 7.72 48.29
C ALA A 1217 -9.79 8.52 47.67
N LEU A 1218 -9.50 9.74 48.15
CA LEU A 1218 -8.24 10.43 47.86
C LEU A 1218 -7.45 10.64 49.15
N PRO A 1219 -6.31 9.93 49.36
CA PRO A 1219 -5.39 10.30 50.40
C PRO A 1219 -4.27 11.19 49.83
N VAL A 1220 -4.08 12.31 50.53
CA VAL A 1220 -2.87 13.10 50.73
C VAL A 1220 -2.84 14.51 50.08
N ASP A 1221 -2.82 15.45 51.03
CA ASP A 1221 -2.83 16.91 51.04
C ASP A 1221 -1.51 17.51 50.54
N TRP A 1222 -1.57 18.41 49.55
CA TRP A 1222 -0.42 19.11 48.97
C TRP A 1222 -0.15 20.45 49.66
N SER A 1223 -0.08 20.45 50.99
CA SER A 1223 0.37 21.60 51.76
C SER A 1223 1.60 21.22 52.61
N LYS A 1224 2.72 21.94 52.37
CA LYS A 1224 4.09 21.77 52.93
C LYS A 1224 4.92 20.78 52.11
N THR A 1225 6.13 21.07 51.59
CA THR A 1225 7.25 21.87 52.13
C THR A 1225 8.14 22.40 51.01
N SER A 1226 8.58 23.64 51.17
CA SER A 1226 9.72 24.27 50.52
C SER A 1226 11.05 23.83 51.16
N GLU A 1227 12.15 24.07 50.42
CA GLU A 1227 13.56 24.10 50.86
C GLU A 1227 14.25 22.77 51.21
N ALA A 1228 15.24 22.39 50.38
CA ALA A 1228 16.63 22.21 50.82
C ALA A 1228 17.52 21.76 49.63
N ASN A 1229 18.63 22.47 49.46
CA ASN A 1229 19.82 22.06 48.71
C ASN A 1229 20.37 20.73 49.26
N VAL A 1230 21.11 19.97 48.44
CA VAL A 1230 22.52 19.60 48.67
C VAL A 1230 23.04 18.74 47.51
N GLU A 1231 24.30 19.01 47.26
CA GLU A 1231 25.22 18.65 46.21
C GLU A 1231 25.90 17.27 46.46
N ILE A 1232 26.59 16.77 45.41
CA ILE A 1232 27.90 16.08 45.45
C ILE A 1232 27.98 14.53 45.55
N GLU A 1233 28.82 14.00 44.62
CA GLU A 1233 29.68 12.79 44.61
C GLU A 1233 29.04 11.41 44.83
N GLY A 1234 29.33 10.35 44.06
CA GLY A 1234 30.58 10.01 43.40
C GLY A 1234 31.29 8.91 44.20
N THR A 1235 30.98 7.62 43.99
CA THR A 1235 31.96 6.54 44.23
C THR A 1235 31.55 5.20 43.63
N VAL A 1236 32.57 4.55 43.09
CA VAL A 1236 32.66 3.22 42.50
C VAL A 1236 32.56 2.15 43.59
N VAL A 1237 31.76 1.09 43.38
CA VAL A 1237 32.10 -0.27 43.88
C VAL A 1237 31.67 -1.32 42.85
N ASP A 1238 32.59 -2.25 42.67
CA ASP A 1238 32.67 -3.34 41.70
C ASP A 1238 31.87 -4.59 42.12
N ARG A 1239 31.49 -5.35 41.08
CA ARG A 1239 31.18 -6.78 40.91
C ARG A 1239 30.90 -7.76 42.08
N ARG A 1240 29.90 -8.61 41.73
CA ARG A 1240 29.62 -10.03 42.12
C ARG A 1240 28.92 -10.16 43.47
N VAL A 1241 27.76 -10.81 43.59
CA VAL A 1241 27.53 -12.26 43.45
C VAL A 1241 26.02 -12.54 43.28
N ALA A 1242 25.71 -13.63 42.59
CA ALA A 1242 24.39 -14.17 42.29
C ALA A 1242 23.58 -14.62 43.53
N SER A 1243 22.26 -14.47 43.48
CA SER A 1243 21.25 -15.55 43.59
C SER A 1243 19.87 -15.00 43.98
N ALA A 1244 18.84 -15.47 43.27
CA ALA A 1244 17.40 -15.33 43.56
C ALA A 1244 16.75 -13.94 43.40
N ILE A 1245 16.31 -13.61 42.18
CA ILE A 1245 14.89 -13.65 41.69
C ILE A 1245 14.86 -13.09 40.27
#